data_AF-A0A7V5RJH3-F1
#
_entry.id   AF-A0A7V5RJH3-F1
#
_cell.length_a   1.000
_cell.length_b   1.000
_cell.length_c   1.000
_cell.angle_alpha   90.00
_cell.angle_beta   90.00
_cell.angle_gamma   90.00
#
_symmetry.space_group_name_H-M   'P 1'
#
loop_
_entity.id
_entity.type
_entity.pdbx_description
1 polymer ?
#
loop_
_entity_poly.entity_id
_entity_poly.type
_entity_poly.pdbx_seq_one_letter_code
_entity_poly.pdbx_strand_id
1 'polypeptide(L)'
;MKIAILSDIHGNTVALDAVLADIAQNRHVDHFWVLGDLTALGFDPVGVIERVQALPNAVITYGNADYYPTSGNYPAPFIADVEANPALLTQYGEVQRSFAWTAGMVTQAGHFDWLATLPLDVRLTLPDGTRVLGVHASPNAFEGAGFYPDRDAHPVYSEKAMTARLAGANADLLLAGHCHWPMNEIIAGVHVVVTGGISNQSHVDRRAKYVILDTDAELGYSVTHHYVAYDYQAHIAALIASHHPSLSLRPPIDIDRRLGQLIRYPYGCIEQIVSAVFPQLTLSSFISDGSLAGWTREQIDKNINAGIQRLRAFQRLDGSFSYWPGTDRVSDWGSNYAGHFLIEARRLGYNVPETLLAPWLRYQQKKIRSTRLPLLSRAYKAYVLALADKPAYSAMNLLKENNLRDMNDTEKWLLAGAYKIAGVDRVAEAILRDTGTTVRDYRERAQTYGSTLRDQAIILENMVLADRMDEANQIAKTIAAALSSDLWLSTQETGFALLAMGKFLQKVEGTQGQNASLAGNLRLPSGEKIIFDSKKKAWSYEFTEGFGEKAVLELDSKSGVTTAFVTLTWEGIPLRGSATDAASNLGLTLRWLNEDGAPIDVKNLRQGQVFWGHFRVSATSGIPIEEIALEQILPAGWEVENTRLRWEELPGWMNKWLLQQEEYLDIRDDRIRWFFDLPATGRKNSGLDFVVKLRAVTPGRYTLPPAQVQAMYDQSYYARRAGGDITVAKK
;
A
#
# COMPACT_ATOMS: atom_id res chain seq x y z
N MET A 1 21.55 26.94 -42.77
CA MET A 1 20.27 26.19 -42.70
C MET A 1 20.00 25.94 -41.23
N LYS A 2 18.78 26.20 -40.77
CA LYS A 2 18.38 26.02 -39.37
C LYS A 2 17.42 24.85 -39.20
N ILE A 3 17.78 23.93 -38.32
CA ILE A 3 16.96 22.75 -37.99
C ILE A 3 16.54 22.82 -36.52
N ALA A 4 15.24 22.75 -36.24
CA ALA A 4 14.73 22.56 -34.90
C ALA A 4 14.69 21.06 -34.56
N ILE A 5 15.30 20.68 -33.44
CA ILE A 5 15.37 19.30 -32.97
C ILE A 5 14.49 19.17 -31.72
N LEU A 6 13.44 18.36 -31.83
CA LEU A 6 12.44 18.09 -30.80
C LEU A 6 12.48 16.61 -30.41
N SER A 7 12.09 16.25 -29.18
CA SER A 7 11.90 14.85 -28.76
C SER A 7 11.10 14.79 -27.45
N ASP A 8 10.68 13.58 -27.05
CA ASP A 8 10.09 13.30 -25.74
C ASP A 8 8.88 14.21 -25.42
N ILE A 9 7.93 14.25 -26.37
CA ILE A 9 6.72 15.07 -26.31
C ILE A 9 5.65 14.41 -25.42
N HIS A 10 5.53 13.09 -25.49
CA HIS A 10 4.67 12.28 -24.62
C HIS A 10 3.22 12.77 -24.55
N GLY A 11 2.57 13.05 -25.69
CA GLY A 11 1.15 13.43 -25.72
C GLY A 11 0.84 14.75 -25.01
N ASN A 12 1.84 15.61 -24.80
CA ASN A 12 1.70 16.90 -24.14
C ASN A 12 1.58 18.03 -25.18
N THR A 13 0.38 18.24 -25.70
CA THR A 13 0.12 19.31 -26.67
C THR A 13 0.33 20.71 -26.09
N VAL A 14 0.15 20.91 -24.78
CA VAL A 14 0.39 22.20 -24.11
C VAL A 14 1.87 22.60 -24.19
N ALA A 15 2.78 21.68 -23.90
CA ALA A 15 4.22 21.95 -24.00
C ALA A 15 4.67 22.07 -25.46
N LEU A 16 4.16 21.22 -26.35
CA LEU A 16 4.46 21.28 -27.77
C LEU A 16 4.04 22.62 -28.38
N ASP A 17 2.82 23.08 -28.10
CA ASP A 17 2.30 24.33 -28.63
C ASP A 17 3.14 25.54 -28.17
N ALA A 18 3.61 25.52 -26.92
CA ALA A 18 4.53 26.55 -26.42
C ALA A 18 5.87 26.55 -27.17
N VAL A 19 6.46 25.37 -27.42
CA VAL A 19 7.71 25.23 -28.17
C VAL A 19 7.54 25.67 -29.62
N LEU A 20 6.48 25.24 -30.30
CA LEU A 20 6.19 25.62 -31.68
C LEU A 20 5.94 27.13 -31.81
N ALA A 21 5.29 27.74 -30.82
CA ALA A 21 5.12 29.19 -30.77
C ALA A 21 6.45 29.93 -30.61
N ASP A 22 7.35 29.49 -29.72
CA ASP A 22 8.69 30.09 -29.60
C ASP A 22 9.49 29.98 -30.90
N ILE A 23 9.44 28.82 -31.56
CA ILE A 23 10.14 28.59 -32.82
C ILE A 23 9.63 29.52 -33.92
N ALA A 24 8.30 29.61 -34.07
CA ALA A 24 7.66 30.43 -35.08
C ALA A 24 7.92 31.93 -34.89
N GLN A 25 7.94 32.40 -33.64
CA GLN A 25 8.09 33.82 -33.31
C GLN A 25 9.56 34.28 -33.27
N ASN A 26 10.47 33.42 -32.80
CA ASN A 26 11.80 33.88 -32.37
C ASN A 26 12.98 33.18 -33.07
N ARG A 27 12.76 32.11 -33.83
CA ARG A 27 13.86 31.25 -34.31
C ARG A 27 13.95 31.15 -35.83
N HIS A 28 12.81 31.14 -36.52
CA HIS A 28 12.69 31.02 -37.98
C HIS A 28 13.54 29.86 -38.54
N VAL A 29 13.05 28.63 -38.38
CA VAL A 29 13.73 27.41 -38.84
C VAL A 29 13.26 26.96 -40.23
N ASP A 30 14.13 26.25 -40.95
CA ASP A 30 13.88 25.72 -42.28
C ASP A 30 13.36 24.27 -42.25
N HIS A 31 13.76 23.51 -41.23
CA HIS A 31 13.48 22.08 -41.07
C HIS A 31 13.18 21.71 -39.61
N PHE A 32 12.46 20.60 -39.42
CA PHE A 32 12.17 20.03 -38.11
C PHE A 32 12.62 18.58 -38.06
N TRP A 33 13.37 18.19 -37.03
CA TRP A 33 13.63 16.80 -36.70
C TRP A 33 12.95 16.48 -35.38
N VAL A 34 12.08 15.47 -35.37
CA VAL A 34 11.38 15.02 -34.17
C VAL A 34 11.86 13.61 -33.83
N LEU A 35 12.71 13.51 -32.80
CA LEU A 35 13.47 12.32 -32.48
C LEU A 35 12.71 11.37 -31.54
N GLY A 36 11.46 11.01 -31.88
CA GLY A 36 10.66 10.02 -31.15
C GLY A 36 10.04 10.47 -29.82
N ASP A 37 9.30 9.54 -29.22
CA ASP A 37 8.49 9.68 -28.00
C ASP A 37 7.41 10.75 -28.13
N LEU A 38 6.58 10.61 -29.15
CA LEU A 38 5.49 11.52 -29.47
C LEU A 38 4.28 11.35 -28.56
N THR A 39 3.92 10.10 -28.25
CA THR A 39 2.52 9.78 -27.90
C THR A 39 2.24 9.52 -26.42
N ALA A 40 2.76 8.43 -25.86
CA ALA A 40 2.28 7.93 -24.58
C ALA A 40 2.64 8.79 -23.36
N LEU A 41 1.96 8.54 -22.23
CA LEU A 41 2.07 9.18 -20.91
C LEU A 41 1.23 10.46 -20.75
N GLY A 42 1.05 11.24 -21.81
CA GLY A 42 0.21 12.44 -21.82
C GLY A 42 -1.21 12.20 -22.30
N PHE A 43 -1.99 13.28 -22.28
CA PHE A 43 -3.43 13.25 -22.45
C PHE A 43 -3.89 13.30 -23.91
N ASP A 44 -3.03 13.73 -24.84
CA ASP A 44 -3.40 14.02 -26.22
C ASP A 44 -2.35 13.48 -27.23
N PRO A 45 -2.23 12.15 -27.34
CA PRO A 45 -1.30 11.54 -28.29
C PRO A 45 -1.66 11.87 -29.75
N VAL A 46 -2.95 11.97 -30.08
CA VAL A 46 -3.42 12.26 -31.44
C VAL A 46 -3.11 13.70 -31.82
N GLY A 47 -3.40 14.66 -30.96
CA GLY A 47 -3.11 16.07 -31.22
C GLY A 47 -1.62 16.36 -31.37
N VAL A 48 -0.73 15.59 -30.71
CA VAL A 48 0.71 15.66 -30.97
C VAL A 48 1.04 15.15 -32.38
N ILE A 49 0.52 13.99 -32.77
CA ILE A 49 0.74 13.40 -34.10
C ILE A 49 0.33 14.39 -35.20
N GLU A 50 -0.87 14.94 -35.11
CA GLU A 50 -1.40 15.89 -36.10
C GLU A 50 -0.52 17.14 -36.22
N ARG A 51 -0.02 17.67 -35.10
CA ARG A 51 0.89 18.82 -35.10
C ARG A 51 2.22 18.51 -35.75
N VAL A 52 2.84 17.38 -35.42
CA VAL A 52 4.16 17.04 -36.00
C VAL A 52 4.05 16.69 -37.47
N GLN A 53 2.96 16.07 -37.92
CA GLN A 53 2.69 15.82 -39.34
C GLN A 53 2.45 17.11 -40.13
N ALA A 54 1.94 18.16 -39.49
CA ALA A 54 1.72 19.46 -40.11
C ALA A 54 2.99 20.32 -40.20
N LEU A 55 4.10 19.93 -39.57
CA LEU A 55 5.34 20.70 -39.60
C LEU A 55 5.99 20.69 -41.00
N PRO A 56 6.43 21.85 -41.52
CA PRO A 56 7.06 21.92 -42.83
C PRO A 56 8.43 21.23 -42.81
N ASN A 57 8.72 20.43 -43.84
CA ASN A 57 10.00 19.73 -44.01
C ASN A 57 10.42 18.91 -42.77
N ALA A 58 9.45 18.29 -42.09
CA ALA A 58 9.71 17.51 -40.88
C ALA A 58 10.19 16.09 -41.20
N VAL A 59 11.19 15.63 -40.43
CA VAL A 59 11.58 14.22 -40.35
C VAL A 59 11.32 13.74 -38.94
N ILE A 60 10.61 12.63 -38.82
CA ILE A 60 10.13 12.11 -37.55
C ILE A 60 10.70 10.70 -37.40
N THR A 61 11.38 10.43 -36.29
CA THR A 61 11.91 9.11 -35.97
C THR A 61 11.11 8.45 -34.85
N TYR A 62 11.33 7.16 -34.68
CA TYR A 62 10.61 6.31 -33.74
C TYR A 62 11.29 6.26 -32.37
N GLY A 63 10.50 6.40 -31.30
CA GLY A 63 10.96 6.22 -29.91
C GLY A 63 10.29 5.04 -29.21
N ASN A 64 10.73 4.69 -28.00
CA ASN A 64 10.15 3.58 -27.24
C ASN A 64 8.70 3.85 -26.81
N ALA A 65 8.35 5.08 -26.46
CA ALA A 65 6.98 5.45 -26.10
C ALA A 65 6.03 5.47 -27.29
N ASP A 66 6.55 5.39 -28.52
CA ASP A 66 5.78 5.18 -29.75
C ASP A 66 5.74 3.69 -30.14
N TYR A 67 6.84 2.96 -29.93
CA TYR A 67 6.96 1.53 -30.20
C TYR A 67 6.08 0.66 -29.30
N TYR A 68 6.02 0.94 -28.00
CA TYR A 68 5.28 0.07 -27.09
C TYR A 68 3.76 0.06 -27.36
N PRO A 69 3.08 1.20 -27.59
CA PRO A 69 1.68 1.21 -28.02
C PRO A 69 1.43 0.47 -29.34
N THR A 70 2.34 0.51 -30.31
CA THR A 70 2.13 -0.08 -31.64
C THR A 70 2.54 -1.55 -31.74
N SER A 71 3.40 -2.02 -30.84
CA SER A 71 3.86 -3.43 -30.82
C SER A 71 3.10 -4.29 -29.82
N GLY A 72 2.58 -3.70 -28.74
CA GLY A 72 2.06 -4.43 -27.58
C GLY A 72 3.14 -5.12 -26.74
N ASN A 73 4.42 -4.96 -27.10
CA ASN A 73 5.57 -5.55 -26.41
C ASN A 73 6.00 -4.66 -25.24
N TYR A 74 5.13 -4.49 -24.25
CA TYR A 74 5.43 -3.66 -23.09
C TYR A 74 6.65 -4.20 -22.33
N PRO A 75 7.54 -3.32 -21.82
CA PRO A 75 8.67 -3.76 -21.03
C PRO A 75 8.17 -4.46 -19.77
N ALA A 76 8.66 -5.68 -19.54
CA ALA A 76 8.43 -6.38 -18.29
C ALA A 76 9.29 -5.73 -17.19
N PRO A 77 8.76 -5.58 -15.96
CA PRO A 77 9.57 -5.12 -14.84
C PRO A 77 10.74 -6.06 -14.60
N PHE A 78 11.93 -5.52 -14.32
CA PHE A 78 13.02 -6.33 -13.80
C PHE A 78 12.64 -6.86 -12.42
N ILE A 79 12.61 -8.18 -12.28
CA ILE A 79 12.19 -8.85 -11.03
C ILE A 79 13.02 -8.34 -9.85
N ALA A 80 14.34 -8.21 -10.02
CA ALA A 80 15.25 -7.73 -8.97
C ALA A 80 14.93 -6.28 -8.52
N ASP A 81 14.52 -5.40 -9.43
CA ASP A 81 14.18 -4.02 -9.10
C ASP A 81 12.84 -3.94 -8.36
N VAL A 82 11.87 -4.77 -8.75
CA VAL A 82 10.58 -4.87 -8.05
C VAL A 82 10.73 -5.54 -6.69
N GLU A 83 11.61 -6.52 -6.54
CA GLU A 83 11.93 -7.11 -5.23
C GLU A 83 12.62 -6.09 -4.32
N ALA A 84 13.52 -5.26 -4.86
CA ALA A 84 14.19 -4.19 -4.11
C ALA A 84 13.27 -2.99 -3.81
N ASN A 85 12.32 -2.70 -4.70
CA ASN A 85 11.33 -1.64 -4.56
C ASN A 85 9.96 -2.07 -5.11
N PRO A 86 9.12 -2.71 -4.27
CA PRO A 86 7.80 -3.20 -4.70
C PRO A 86 6.88 -2.12 -5.25
N ALA A 87 7.10 -0.84 -4.91
CA ALA A 87 6.30 0.27 -5.44
C ALA A 87 6.46 0.42 -6.97
N LEU A 88 7.59 -0.03 -7.54
CA LEU A 88 7.82 0.00 -8.98
C LEU A 88 6.79 -0.81 -9.74
N LEU A 89 6.26 -1.92 -9.19
CA LEU A 89 5.25 -2.73 -9.86
C LEU A 89 3.99 -1.91 -10.21
N THR A 90 3.58 -1.02 -9.31
CA THR A 90 2.44 -0.13 -9.53
C THR A 90 2.74 0.87 -10.64
N GLN A 91 3.95 1.45 -10.63
CA GLN A 91 4.41 2.39 -11.65
C GLN A 91 4.48 1.73 -13.04
N TYR A 92 5.01 0.51 -13.13
CA TYR A 92 5.00 -0.27 -14.38
C TYR A 92 3.57 -0.55 -14.87
N GLY A 93 2.66 -0.92 -13.97
CA GLY A 93 1.25 -1.11 -14.32
C GLY A 93 0.54 0.17 -14.79
N GLU A 94 0.94 1.35 -14.30
CA GLU A 94 0.45 2.65 -14.79
C GLU A 94 0.96 2.96 -16.20
N VAL A 95 2.26 2.76 -16.43
CA VAL A 95 2.90 2.99 -17.72
C VAL A 95 2.33 2.05 -18.79
N GLN A 96 2.12 0.77 -18.47
CA GLN A 96 1.49 -0.18 -19.40
C GLN A 96 0.04 0.19 -19.74
N ARG A 97 -0.75 0.64 -18.75
CA ARG A 97 -2.11 1.15 -18.99
C ARG A 97 -2.11 2.38 -19.89
N SER A 98 -1.16 3.29 -19.68
CA SER A 98 -0.96 4.45 -20.54
C SER A 98 -0.67 4.04 -21.98
N PHE A 99 0.23 3.07 -22.21
CA PHE A 99 0.54 2.60 -23.55
C PHE A 99 -0.67 1.94 -24.23
N ALA A 100 -1.41 1.09 -23.51
CA ALA A 100 -2.60 0.43 -24.07
C ALA A 100 -3.71 1.42 -24.44
N TRP A 101 -3.93 2.45 -23.61
CA TRP A 101 -4.88 3.52 -23.90
C TRP A 101 -4.45 4.37 -25.10
N THR A 102 -3.15 4.69 -25.17
CA THR A 102 -2.56 5.41 -26.30
C THR A 102 -2.76 4.64 -27.60
N ALA A 103 -2.52 3.32 -27.60
CA ALA A 103 -2.76 2.45 -28.75
C ALA A 103 -4.21 2.56 -29.23
N GLY A 104 -5.18 2.47 -28.31
CA GLY A 104 -6.60 2.63 -28.63
C GLY A 104 -6.94 3.98 -29.26
N MET A 105 -6.41 5.08 -28.72
CA MET A 105 -6.65 6.43 -29.24
C MET A 105 -6.06 6.63 -30.64
N VAL A 106 -4.81 6.21 -30.84
CA VAL A 106 -4.10 6.34 -32.12
C VAL A 106 -4.73 5.44 -33.19
N THR A 107 -5.17 4.22 -32.84
CA THR A 107 -5.93 3.34 -33.73
C THR A 107 -7.28 3.96 -34.12
N GLN A 108 -8.04 4.48 -33.15
CA GLN A 108 -9.34 5.07 -33.42
C GLN A 108 -9.25 6.30 -34.34
N ALA A 109 -8.18 7.10 -34.21
CA ALA A 109 -7.94 8.26 -35.06
C ALA A 109 -7.30 7.92 -36.42
N GLY A 110 -6.92 6.67 -36.67
CA GLY A 110 -6.35 6.23 -37.95
C GLY A 110 -4.86 6.52 -38.14
N HIS A 111 -4.12 6.78 -37.05
CA HIS A 111 -2.69 7.10 -37.08
C HIS A 111 -1.76 5.92 -36.74
N PHE A 112 -2.31 4.75 -36.42
CA PHE A 112 -1.55 3.60 -35.91
C PHE A 112 -0.48 3.10 -36.89
N ASP A 113 -0.86 2.83 -38.14
CA ASP A 113 0.06 2.29 -39.15
C ASP A 113 1.20 3.29 -39.48
N TRP A 114 0.88 4.58 -39.47
CA TRP A 114 1.88 5.63 -39.66
C TRP A 114 2.87 5.65 -38.49
N LEU A 115 2.38 5.62 -37.24
CA LEU A 115 3.24 5.60 -36.06
C LEU A 115 4.13 4.37 -36.06
N ALA A 116 3.58 3.20 -36.43
CA ALA A 116 4.29 1.93 -36.46
C ALA A 116 5.38 1.81 -37.55
N THR A 117 5.42 2.73 -38.51
CA THR A 117 6.34 2.69 -39.67
C THR A 117 7.40 3.78 -39.66
N LEU A 118 7.52 4.53 -38.56
CA LEU A 118 8.53 5.58 -38.41
C LEU A 118 9.96 5.01 -38.50
N PRO A 119 10.89 5.71 -39.15
CA PRO A 119 12.29 5.29 -39.22
C PRO A 119 12.99 5.38 -37.86
N LEU A 120 13.99 4.53 -37.64
CA LEU A 120 14.79 4.55 -36.40
C LEU A 120 15.79 5.69 -36.32
N ASP A 121 16.28 6.15 -37.48
CA ASP A 121 17.26 7.23 -37.55
C ASP A 121 16.99 8.17 -38.72
N VAL A 122 17.57 9.36 -38.63
CA VAL A 122 17.66 10.34 -39.70
C VAL A 122 19.12 10.71 -39.90
N ARG A 123 19.55 10.81 -41.16
CA ARG A 123 20.94 11.12 -41.52
C ARG A 123 21.00 12.26 -42.52
N LEU A 124 21.98 13.13 -42.32
CA LEU A 124 22.24 14.27 -43.20
C LEU A 124 23.75 14.54 -43.26
N THR A 125 24.23 14.95 -44.42
CA THR A 125 25.58 15.53 -44.54
C THR A 125 25.43 17.03 -44.71
N LEU A 126 26.06 17.80 -43.82
CA LEU A 126 26.06 19.25 -43.88
C LEU A 126 26.93 19.76 -45.05
N PRO A 127 26.78 21.03 -45.46
CA PRO A 127 27.56 21.60 -46.57
C PRO A 127 29.09 21.54 -46.36
N ASP A 128 29.55 21.56 -45.11
CA ASP A 128 30.97 21.45 -44.72
C ASP A 128 31.50 20.00 -44.72
N GLY A 129 30.64 19.02 -45.04
CA GLY A 129 30.96 17.59 -45.04
C GLY A 129 30.69 16.88 -43.71
N THR A 130 30.25 17.59 -42.66
CA THR A 130 29.92 17.00 -41.36
C THR A 130 28.76 16.01 -41.50
N ARG A 131 28.94 14.77 -41.02
CA ARG A 131 27.88 13.75 -40.99
C ARG A 131 27.06 13.86 -39.71
N VAL A 132 25.76 14.06 -39.85
CA VAL A 132 24.81 14.22 -38.74
C VAL A 132 23.91 13.00 -38.66
N LEU A 133 23.72 12.49 -37.44
CA LEU A 133 22.81 11.40 -37.12
C LEU A 133 21.81 11.86 -36.05
N GLY A 134 20.51 11.78 -36.35
CA GLY A 134 19.43 11.93 -35.36
C GLY A 134 18.86 10.56 -34.99
N VAL A 135 18.78 10.27 -33.70
CA VAL A 135 18.22 9.03 -33.13
C VAL A 135 17.39 9.35 -31.90
N HIS A 136 16.50 8.45 -31.46
CA HIS A 136 15.83 8.63 -30.17
C HIS A 136 16.79 8.36 -28.99
N ALA A 137 17.28 7.11 -28.84
CA ALA A 137 18.13 6.72 -27.71
C ALA A 137 19.62 6.60 -28.08
N SER A 138 19.97 5.73 -29.03
CA SER A 138 21.35 5.54 -29.51
C SER A 138 21.38 4.94 -30.93
N PRO A 139 22.52 4.92 -31.63
CA PRO A 139 22.62 4.30 -32.96
C PRO A 139 22.01 2.89 -32.99
N ASN A 140 21.09 2.67 -33.93
CA ASN A 140 20.34 1.41 -34.12
C ASN A 140 19.44 0.99 -32.94
N ALA A 141 19.15 1.87 -31.98
CA ALA A 141 18.28 1.57 -30.84
C ALA A 141 17.38 2.75 -30.47
N PHE A 142 16.10 2.45 -30.25
CA PHE A 142 15.08 3.38 -29.78
C PHE A 142 14.80 3.23 -28.29
N GLU A 143 15.53 2.37 -27.57
CA GLU A 143 15.39 2.14 -26.13
C GLU A 143 16.77 1.92 -25.48
N GLY A 144 16.80 1.83 -24.14
CA GLY A 144 18.02 1.57 -23.37
C GLY A 144 18.34 2.72 -22.41
N ALA A 145 19.62 2.99 -22.17
CA ALA A 145 20.03 4.05 -21.23
C ALA A 145 20.28 5.41 -21.90
N GLY A 146 20.40 5.46 -23.23
CA GLY A 146 20.75 6.68 -23.97
C GLY A 146 22.10 7.29 -23.55
N PHE A 147 22.19 8.62 -23.65
CA PHE A 147 23.37 9.42 -23.26
C PHE A 147 23.00 10.36 -22.11
N TYR A 148 23.81 10.41 -21.05
CA TYR A 148 23.43 11.08 -19.80
C TYR A 148 24.58 11.89 -19.19
N PRO A 149 24.41 13.18 -18.86
CA PRO A 149 25.54 14.08 -18.54
C PRO A 149 26.35 13.67 -17.30
N ASP A 150 25.73 13.12 -16.26
CA ASP A 150 26.45 12.69 -15.05
C ASP A 150 26.93 11.24 -15.18
N ARG A 151 28.24 11.09 -15.43
CA ARG A 151 28.91 9.78 -15.64
C ARG A 151 29.02 8.95 -14.37
N ASP A 152 28.93 9.57 -13.19
CA ASP A 152 29.09 8.92 -11.89
C ASP A 152 27.76 8.49 -11.27
N ALA A 153 26.63 8.97 -11.81
CA ALA A 153 25.30 8.64 -11.33
C ALA A 153 25.00 7.13 -11.31
N HIS A 154 25.48 6.37 -12.31
CA HIS A 154 25.32 4.92 -12.39
C HIS A 154 26.35 4.29 -13.34
N PRO A 155 26.82 3.04 -13.11
CA PRO A 155 27.80 2.37 -13.99
C PRO A 155 27.42 2.31 -15.47
N VAL A 156 26.12 2.30 -15.79
CA VAL A 156 25.61 2.32 -17.17
C VAL A 156 25.90 3.63 -17.91
N TYR A 157 26.24 4.71 -17.20
CA TYR A 157 26.58 6.03 -17.74
C TYR A 157 28.07 6.33 -17.74
N SER A 158 28.91 5.36 -17.34
CA SER A 158 30.37 5.53 -17.38
C SER A 158 30.88 5.90 -18.78
N GLU A 159 32.03 6.59 -18.84
CA GLU A 159 32.67 7.02 -20.08
C GLU A 159 32.83 5.88 -21.09
N LYS A 160 33.23 4.70 -20.60
CA LYS A 160 33.35 3.48 -21.40
C LYS A 160 32.00 3.05 -21.99
N ALA A 161 30.94 3.11 -21.20
CA ALA A 161 29.60 2.73 -21.63
C ALA A 161 29.01 3.73 -22.63
N MET A 162 29.27 5.04 -22.46
CA MET A 162 28.87 6.07 -23.42
C MET A 162 29.60 5.91 -24.76
N THR A 163 30.93 5.70 -24.72
CA THR A 163 31.74 5.42 -25.90
C THR A 163 31.25 4.18 -26.65
N ALA A 164 30.94 3.10 -25.93
CA ALA A 164 30.43 1.87 -26.54
C ALA A 164 29.08 2.07 -27.26
N ARG A 165 28.23 2.98 -26.77
CA ARG A 165 26.94 3.30 -27.40
C ARG A 165 27.08 4.05 -28.72
N LEU A 166 28.23 4.67 -29.00
CA LEU A 166 28.50 5.31 -30.29
C LEU A 166 28.84 4.32 -31.41
N ALA A 167 28.97 3.03 -31.10
CA ALA A 167 29.25 2.00 -32.09
C ALA A 167 28.21 2.01 -33.22
N GLY A 168 28.68 2.08 -34.47
CA GLY A 168 27.80 2.12 -35.64
C GLY A 168 27.18 3.49 -35.95
N ALA A 169 27.49 4.55 -35.19
CA ALA A 169 27.00 5.90 -35.49
C ALA A 169 27.43 6.38 -36.88
N ASN A 170 28.71 6.19 -37.24
CA ASN A 170 29.32 6.69 -38.47
C ASN A 170 29.00 8.19 -38.72
N ALA A 171 29.01 8.99 -37.65
CA ALA A 171 28.62 10.38 -37.64
C ALA A 171 29.64 11.22 -36.86
N ASP A 172 29.73 12.50 -37.20
CA ASP A 172 30.58 13.49 -36.55
C ASP A 172 29.76 14.30 -35.52
N LEU A 173 28.45 14.45 -35.77
CA LEU A 173 27.45 15.01 -34.86
C LEU A 173 26.30 14.01 -34.65
N LEU A 174 25.96 13.72 -33.40
CA LEU A 174 24.83 12.88 -33.00
C LEU A 174 23.83 13.69 -32.17
N LEU A 175 22.58 13.71 -32.60
CA LEU A 175 21.45 14.34 -31.93
C LEU A 175 20.54 13.26 -31.34
N ALA A 176 20.20 13.35 -30.06
CA ALA A 176 19.41 12.35 -29.33
C ALA A 176 18.36 12.95 -28.36
N GLY A 177 17.40 12.12 -27.93
CA GLY A 177 16.42 12.39 -26.88
C GLY A 177 16.55 11.40 -25.72
N HIS A 178 15.43 10.78 -25.31
CA HIS A 178 15.31 9.58 -24.47
C HIS A 178 15.55 9.78 -22.97
N CYS A 179 16.61 10.50 -22.58
CA CYS A 179 16.98 10.58 -21.16
C CYS A 179 16.37 11.77 -20.42
N HIS A 180 15.78 12.75 -21.13
CA HIS A 180 15.26 14.02 -20.59
C HIS A 180 16.29 14.96 -19.93
N TRP A 181 17.60 14.64 -19.99
CA TRP A 181 18.68 15.51 -19.52
C TRP A 181 19.38 16.17 -20.71
N PRO A 182 19.40 17.52 -20.80
CA PRO A 182 20.11 18.18 -21.88
C PRO A 182 21.62 17.92 -21.76
N MET A 183 22.26 17.61 -22.89
CA MET A 183 23.70 17.34 -22.97
C MET A 183 24.25 17.95 -24.25
N ASN A 184 25.49 18.45 -24.20
CA ASN A 184 26.23 18.97 -25.35
C ASN A 184 27.72 18.74 -25.09
N GLU A 185 28.24 17.61 -25.56
CA GLU A 185 29.58 17.14 -25.21
C GLU A 185 30.24 16.39 -26.38
N ILE A 186 31.58 16.29 -26.36
CA ILE A 186 32.32 15.43 -27.29
C ILE A 186 32.68 14.13 -26.57
N ILE A 187 32.22 13.00 -27.09
CA ILE A 187 32.46 11.66 -26.55
C ILE A 187 33.18 10.84 -27.63
N ALA A 188 34.38 10.34 -27.32
CA ALA A 188 35.19 9.55 -28.25
C ALA A 188 35.34 10.19 -29.66
N GLY A 189 35.41 11.52 -29.72
CA GLY A 189 35.56 12.28 -30.97
C GLY A 189 34.26 12.58 -31.73
N VAL A 190 33.09 12.13 -31.24
CA VAL A 190 31.78 12.47 -31.79
C VAL A 190 31.14 13.56 -30.93
N HIS A 191 30.60 14.61 -31.56
CA HIS A 191 29.83 15.63 -30.86
C HIS A 191 28.42 15.09 -30.58
N VAL A 192 28.08 14.85 -29.32
CA VAL A 192 26.81 14.28 -28.88
C VAL A 192 25.96 15.35 -28.19
N VAL A 193 24.75 15.55 -28.70
CA VAL A 193 23.79 16.53 -28.20
C VAL A 193 22.49 15.81 -27.84
N VAL A 194 22.05 15.98 -26.60
CA VAL A 194 20.75 15.50 -26.13
C VAL A 194 19.83 16.70 -25.91
N THR A 195 18.63 16.67 -26.47
CA THR A 195 17.67 17.80 -26.44
C THR A 195 17.24 18.17 -25.02
N GLY A 196 17.08 17.16 -24.15
CA GLY A 196 16.50 17.29 -22.81
C GLY A 196 14.97 17.21 -22.76
N GLY A 197 14.31 16.92 -23.88
CA GLY A 197 12.88 16.60 -23.97
C GLY A 197 11.91 17.77 -23.84
N ILE A 198 10.77 17.69 -24.53
CA ILE A 198 9.69 18.70 -24.42
C ILE A 198 8.87 18.49 -23.13
N SER A 199 8.62 17.25 -22.74
CA SER A 199 7.81 16.89 -21.56
C SER A 199 8.57 15.98 -20.58
N ASN A 200 7.89 15.58 -19.49
CA ASN A 200 8.39 14.66 -18.46
C ASN A 200 9.76 15.06 -17.87
N GLN A 201 9.89 16.34 -17.52
CA GLN A 201 11.12 16.89 -16.98
C GLN A 201 11.48 16.21 -15.65
N SER A 202 12.66 15.59 -15.60
CA SER A 202 13.14 14.81 -14.45
C SER A 202 13.94 15.64 -13.44
N HIS A 203 13.89 16.97 -13.50
CA HIS A 203 14.65 17.89 -12.63
C HIS A 203 13.76 19.04 -12.14
N VAL A 204 14.34 19.91 -11.30
CA VAL A 204 13.64 21.09 -10.74
C VAL A 204 13.17 22.07 -11.83
N ASP A 205 13.90 22.19 -12.95
CA ASP A 205 13.49 23.02 -14.09
C ASP A 205 12.46 22.29 -14.95
N ARG A 206 11.24 22.81 -14.95
CA ARG A 206 10.07 22.23 -15.62
C ARG A 206 9.83 22.75 -17.04
N ARG A 207 10.67 23.66 -17.55
CA ARG A 207 10.52 24.20 -18.90
C ARG A 207 10.74 23.12 -19.96
N ALA A 208 9.99 23.20 -21.06
CA ALA A 208 10.17 22.36 -22.23
C ALA A 208 11.50 22.69 -22.91
N LYS A 209 12.24 21.68 -23.38
CA LYS A 209 13.57 21.86 -23.96
C LYS A 209 13.60 21.39 -25.42
N TYR A 210 14.29 22.15 -26.25
CA TYR A 210 14.55 21.79 -27.64
C TYR A 210 15.88 22.38 -28.11
N VAL A 211 16.38 21.95 -29.27
CA VAL A 211 17.67 22.39 -29.80
C VAL A 211 17.50 23.05 -31.17
N ILE A 212 18.28 24.09 -31.44
CA ILE A 212 18.49 24.62 -32.79
C ILE A 212 19.89 24.23 -33.25
N LEU A 213 19.96 23.55 -34.39
CA LEU A 213 21.18 23.36 -35.17
C LEU A 213 21.21 24.41 -36.28
N ASP A 214 22.16 25.34 -36.22
CA ASP A 214 22.39 26.34 -37.26
C ASP A 214 23.66 25.99 -38.03
N THR A 215 23.56 25.92 -39.36
CA THR A 215 24.64 25.49 -40.23
C THR A 215 25.01 26.57 -41.24
N ASP A 216 26.30 26.80 -41.38
CA ASP A 216 26.89 27.77 -42.29
C ASP A 216 28.02 27.11 -43.08
N ALA A 217 28.10 27.38 -44.38
CA ALA A 217 29.04 26.71 -45.27
C ALA A 217 30.51 27.09 -45.01
N GLU A 218 30.78 28.25 -44.39
CA GLU A 218 32.13 28.75 -44.11
C GLU A 218 32.52 28.60 -42.64
N LEU A 219 31.53 28.65 -41.72
CA LEU A 219 31.74 28.66 -40.28
C LEU A 219 31.42 27.32 -39.58
N GLY A 220 30.95 26.31 -40.33
CA GLY A 220 30.58 25.00 -39.80
C GLY A 220 29.18 24.99 -39.19
N TYR A 221 29.00 24.41 -38.00
CA TYR A 221 27.69 24.36 -37.34
C TYR A 221 27.75 24.82 -35.88
N SER A 222 26.62 25.32 -35.39
CA SER A 222 26.40 25.66 -33.99
C SER A 222 25.13 25.00 -33.45
N VAL A 223 25.16 24.65 -32.16
CA VAL A 223 24.07 23.96 -31.47
C VAL A 223 23.68 24.78 -30.25
N THR A 224 22.40 25.15 -30.16
CA THR A 224 21.87 25.93 -29.03
C THR A 224 20.65 25.26 -28.39
N HIS A 225 20.69 25.06 -27.07
CA HIS A 225 19.53 24.62 -26.29
C HIS A 225 18.62 25.79 -25.93
N HIS A 226 17.31 25.57 -26.08
CA HIS A 226 16.27 26.52 -25.74
C HIS A 226 15.32 25.92 -24.70
N TYR A 227 14.85 26.79 -23.79
CA TYR A 227 14.04 26.40 -22.64
C TYR A 227 12.80 27.27 -22.59
N VAL A 228 11.63 26.66 -22.80
CA VAL A 228 10.36 27.35 -22.97
C VAL A 228 9.43 27.04 -21.80
N ALA A 229 8.93 28.08 -21.14
CA ALA A 229 7.90 27.92 -20.12
C ALA A 229 6.57 27.56 -20.79
N TYR A 230 5.83 26.63 -20.19
CA TYR A 230 4.47 26.27 -20.60
C TYR A 230 3.59 26.12 -19.36
N ASP A 231 2.28 26.16 -19.57
CA ASP A 231 1.30 26.01 -18.49
C ASP A 231 1.15 24.54 -18.09
N TYR A 232 2.00 24.10 -17.16
CA TYR A 232 1.95 22.73 -16.66
C TYR A 232 0.66 22.43 -15.88
N GLN A 233 -0.02 23.45 -15.33
CA GLN A 233 -1.30 23.26 -14.64
C GLN A 233 -2.41 22.97 -15.65
N ALA A 234 -2.42 23.64 -16.79
CA ALA A 234 -3.31 23.32 -17.90
C ALA A 234 -3.09 21.89 -18.41
N HIS A 235 -1.83 21.44 -18.51
CA HIS A 235 -1.54 20.04 -18.87
C HIS A 235 -2.12 19.05 -17.85
N ILE A 236 -1.92 19.27 -16.55
CA ILE A 236 -2.46 18.41 -15.49
C ILE A 236 -4.00 18.40 -15.54
N ALA A 237 -4.63 19.57 -15.69
CA ALA A 237 -6.08 19.68 -15.79
C ALA A 237 -6.63 18.93 -17.01
N ALA A 238 -5.95 19.01 -18.16
CA ALA A 238 -6.33 18.30 -19.38
C ALA A 238 -6.14 16.78 -19.26
N LEU A 239 -5.06 16.32 -18.60
CA LEU A 239 -4.83 14.91 -18.28
C LEU A 239 -5.92 14.33 -17.37
N ILE A 240 -6.38 15.12 -16.38
CA ILE A 240 -7.53 14.73 -15.54
C ILE A 240 -8.81 14.68 -16.38
N ALA A 241 -9.05 15.68 -17.22
CA ALA A 241 -10.26 15.79 -18.05
C ALA A 241 -10.35 14.69 -19.13
N SER A 242 -9.22 14.18 -19.61
CA SER A 242 -9.20 13.09 -20.62
C SER A 242 -9.51 11.71 -20.03
N HIS A 243 -9.67 11.60 -18.71
CA HIS A 243 -9.84 10.34 -17.99
C HIS A 243 -8.70 9.34 -18.26
N HIS A 244 -7.47 9.85 -18.42
CA HIS A 244 -6.30 9.03 -18.69
C HIS A 244 -6.12 7.95 -17.59
N PRO A 245 -5.86 6.67 -17.94
CA PRO A 245 -5.95 5.54 -16.99
C PRO A 245 -4.83 5.51 -15.93
N SER A 246 -3.76 6.30 -16.10
CA SER A 246 -2.75 6.51 -15.05
C SER A 246 -3.29 7.35 -13.87
N LEU A 247 -4.43 8.03 -14.04
CA LEU A 247 -5.09 8.88 -13.05
C LEU A 247 -6.31 8.21 -12.40
N SER A 248 -6.37 6.88 -12.29
CA SER A 248 -7.43 6.23 -11.51
C SER A 248 -7.37 6.70 -10.04
N LEU A 249 -8.20 7.69 -9.69
CA LEU A 249 -8.31 8.28 -8.35
C LEU A 249 -8.91 7.31 -7.34
N ARG A 250 -9.55 6.24 -7.84
CA ARG A 250 -9.96 5.09 -7.04
C ARG A 250 -9.08 3.89 -7.40
N PRO A 251 -7.99 3.64 -6.65
CA PRO A 251 -7.27 2.39 -6.82
C PRO A 251 -8.18 1.21 -6.41
N PRO A 252 -8.00 0.00 -6.96
CA PRO A 252 -8.74 -1.17 -6.50
C PRO A 252 -8.39 -1.44 -5.03
N ILE A 253 -9.41 -1.60 -4.19
CA ILE A 253 -9.27 -1.94 -2.77
C ILE A 253 -10.26 -3.05 -2.43
N ASP A 254 -9.74 -4.15 -1.91
CA ASP A 254 -10.56 -5.23 -1.38
C ASP A 254 -11.01 -4.93 0.06
N ILE A 255 -11.91 -3.96 0.20
CA ILE A 255 -12.39 -3.46 1.51
C ILE A 255 -13.14 -4.56 2.26
N ASP A 256 -13.99 -5.32 1.57
CA ASP A 256 -14.83 -6.37 2.16
C ASP A 256 -13.98 -7.46 2.83
N ARG A 257 -12.96 -7.99 2.13
CA ARG A 257 -12.06 -9.01 2.71
C ARG A 257 -11.30 -8.48 3.91
N ARG A 258 -10.70 -7.28 3.79
CA ARG A 258 -9.86 -6.69 4.85
C ARG A 258 -10.68 -6.33 6.09
N LEU A 259 -11.88 -5.78 5.92
CA LEU A 259 -12.79 -5.53 7.05
C LEU A 259 -13.26 -6.84 7.69
N GLY A 260 -13.59 -7.86 6.88
CA GLY A 260 -13.95 -9.18 7.38
C GLY A 260 -12.84 -9.85 8.19
N GLN A 261 -11.58 -9.72 7.77
CA GLN A 261 -10.41 -10.20 8.51
C GLN A 261 -10.30 -9.54 9.89
N LEU A 262 -10.48 -8.23 9.97
CA LEU A 262 -10.44 -7.49 11.24
C LEU A 262 -11.55 -7.92 12.21
N ILE A 263 -12.77 -8.05 11.72
CA ILE A 263 -13.93 -8.42 12.54
C ILE A 263 -13.84 -9.88 13.03
N ARG A 264 -13.31 -10.79 12.20
CA ARG A 264 -13.15 -12.21 12.54
C ARG A 264 -11.84 -12.52 13.28
N TYR A 265 -10.98 -11.54 13.48
CA TYR A 265 -9.70 -11.76 14.15
C TYR A 265 -9.96 -12.37 15.55
N PRO A 266 -9.34 -13.53 15.87
CA PRO A 266 -9.90 -14.43 16.89
C PRO A 266 -9.66 -13.98 18.33
N TYR A 267 -8.79 -12.99 18.54
CA TYR A 267 -8.36 -12.53 19.85
C TYR A 267 -9.16 -11.29 20.28
N GLY A 268 -8.65 -10.49 21.23
CA GLY A 268 -9.43 -9.38 21.76
C GLY A 268 -8.69 -8.51 22.75
N CYS A 269 -7.43 -8.21 22.50
CA CYS A 269 -6.75 -7.13 23.21
C CYS A 269 -7.31 -5.77 22.76
N ILE A 270 -7.01 -4.70 23.49
CA ILE A 270 -7.53 -3.36 23.22
C ILE A 270 -7.28 -2.89 21.78
N GLU A 271 -6.09 -3.18 21.23
CA GLU A 271 -5.70 -2.82 19.86
C GLU A 271 -6.64 -3.49 18.85
N GLN A 272 -6.84 -4.80 18.99
CA GLN A 272 -7.59 -5.62 18.04
C GLN A 272 -9.06 -5.25 18.04
N ILE A 273 -9.64 -5.00 19.22
CA ILE A 273 -11.03 -4.55 19.36
C ILE A 273 -11.23 -3.20 18.68
N VAL A 274 -10.31 -2.25 18.85
CA VAL A 274 -10.42 -0.93 18.21
C VAL A 274 -10.21 -1.05 16.71
N SER A 275 -9.21 -1.80 16.24
CA SER A 275 -8.96 -2.01 14.81
C SER A 275 -10.13 -2.68 14.10
N ALA A 276 -10.90 -3.53 14.78
CA ALA A 276 -12.11 -4.13 14.23
C ALA A 276 -13.20 -3.10 13.91
N VAL A 277 -13.34 -2.04 14.70
CA VAL A 277 -14.48 -1.09 14.60
C VAL A 277 -14.12 0.28 14.07
N PHE A 278 -12.86 0.71 14.21
CA PHE A 278 -12.46 2.07 13.87
C PHE A 278 -12.59 2.41 12.37
N PRO A 279 -12.07 1.62 11.42
CA PRO A 279 -12.26 1.92 10.00
C PRO A 279 -13.75 1.90 9.59
N GLN A 280 -14.64 1.20 10.31
CA GLN A 280 -16.06 1.18 9.98
C GLN A 280 -16.72 2.56 10.06
N LEU A 281 -16.15 3.49 10.86
CA LEU A 281 -16.61 4.88 10.95
C LEU A 281 -16.59 5.58 9.57
N THR A 282 -15.52 5.38 8.81
CA THR A 282 -15.34 5.99 7.48
C THR A 282 -15.90 5.10 6.37
N LEU A 283 -15.87 3.77 6.56
CA LEU A 283 -16.30 2.85 5.50
C LEU A 283 -17.82 2.82 5.29
N SER A 284 -18.62 3.26 6.26
CA SER A 284 -20.09 3.24 6.17
C SER A 284 -20.67 4.04 5.00
N SER A 285 -19.94 5.02 4.45
CA SER A 285 -20.36 5.78 3.26
C SER A 285 -20.27 4.98 1.96
N PHE A 286 -19.46 3.93 1.90
CA PHE A 286 -19.28 3.09 0.71
C PHE A 286 -20.35 1.99 0.55
N ILE A 287 -21.27 1.86 1.51
CA ILE A 287 -22.41 0.95 1.35
C ILE A 287 -23.36 1.49 0.27
N SER A 288 -23.61 2.81 0.28
CA SER A 288 -24.52 3.45 -0.68
C SER A 288 -24.02 3.36 -2.12
N ASP A 289 -22.71 3.46 -2.33
CA ASP A 289 -22.10 3.41 -3.66
C ASP A 289 -21.75 1.98 -4.13
N GLY A 290 -22.06 0.96 -3.30
CA GLY A 290 -21.90 -0.46 -3.60
C GLY A 290 -20.51 -1.01 -3.40
N SER A 291 -19.54 -0.20 -2.98
CA SER A 291 -18.12 -0.61 -2.89
C SER A 291 -17.79 -1.34 -1.59
N LEU A 292 -18.73 -1.34 -0.64
CA LEU A 292 -18.74 -2.22 0.53
C LEU A 292 -20.04 -3.04 0.49
N ALA A 293 -20.03 -4.12 -0.28
CA ALA A 293 -21.24 -4.89 -0.57
C ALA A 293 -21.52 -5.98 0.47
N GLY A 294 -20.48 -6.47 1.16
CA GLY A 294 -20.61 -7.53 2.17
C GLY A 294 -21.21 -7.08 3.51
N TRP A 295 -21.52 -5.78 3.66
CA TRP A 295 -21.93 -5.20 4.94
C TRP A 295 -23.12 -4.25 4.80
N THR A 296 -23.98 -4.26 5.82
CA THR A 296 -25.09 -3.33 5.96
C THR A 296 -24.78 -2.25 6.98
N ARG A 297 -25.48 -1.11 6.88
CA ARG A 297 -25.35 -0.01 7.85
C ARG A 297 -25.72 -0.47 9.26
N GLU A 298 -26.76 -1.29 9.40
CA GLU A 298 -27.17 -1.86 10.68
C GLU A 298 -26.07 -2.72 11.32
N GLN A 299 -25.39 -3.58 10.53
CA GLN A 299 -24.28 -4.38 11.04
C GLN A 299 -23.11 -3.49 11.50
N ILE A 300 -22.76 -2.46 10.73
CA ILE A 300 -21.71 -1.51 11.09
C ILE A 300 -22.08 -0.78 12.39
N ASP A 301 -23.29 -0.23 12.48
CA ASP A 301 -23.75 0.50 13.66
C ASP A 301 -23.76 -0.41 14.89
N LYS A 302 -24.18 -1.69 14.74
CA LYS A 302 -24.13 -2.70 15.79
C LYS A 302 -22.70 -2.98 16.25
N ASN A 303 -21.76 -3.14 15.32
CA ASN A 303 -20.35 -3.38 15.61
C ASN A 303 -19.72 -2.21 16.38
N ILE A 304 -19.95 -0.96 15.92
CA ILE A 304 -19.41 0.25 16.56
C ILE A 304 -19.94 0.39 17.98
N ASN A 305 -21.26 0.24 18.17
CA ASN A 305 -21.87 0.30 19.51
C ASN A 305 -21.36 -0.81 20.43
N ALA A 306 -21.19 -2.04 19.91
CA ALA A 306 -20.61 -3.14 20.66
C ALA A 306 -19.15 -2.85 21.05
N GLY A 307 -18.35 -2.26 20.14
CA GLY A 307 -16.99 -1.81 20.40
C GLY A 307 -16.93 -0.79 21.53
N ILE A 308 -17.74 0.28 21.46
CA ILE A 308 -17.83 1.30 22.52
C ILE A 308 -18.17 0.69 23.88
N GLN A 309 -19.15 -0.22 23.94
CA GLN A 309 -19.49 -0.90 25.19
C GLN A 309 -18.36 -1.81 25.68
N ARG A 310 -17.70 -2.52 24.77
CA ARG A 310 -16.60 -3.44 25.09
C ARG A 310 -15.42 -2.72 25.72
N LEU A 311 -15.10 -1.50 25.29
CA LEU A 311 -14.01 -0.67 25.83
C LEU A 311 -14.14 -0.41 27.34
N ARG A 312 -15.36 -0.42 27.89
CA ARG A 312 -15.58 -0.25 29.34
C ARG A 312 -14.89 -1.32 30.18
N ALA A 313 -14.76 -2.54 29.66
CA ALA A 313 -14.07 -3.65 30.34
C ALA A 313 -12.54 -3.49 30.40
N PHE A 314 -11.98 -2.55 29.64
CA PHE A 314 -10.56 -2.24 29.60
C PHE A 314 -10.22 -0.97 30.38
N GLN A 315 -11.21 -0.11 30.67
CA GLN A 315 -10.93 1.17 31.31
C GLN A 315 -10.53 0.98 32.77
N ARG A 316 -9.39 1.56 33.13
CA ARG A 316 -8.84 1.62 34.48
C ARG A 316 -9.35 2.85 35.22
N LEU A 317 -9.20 2.84 36.54
CA LEU A 317 -9.64 3.95 37.41
C LEU A 317 -8.98 5.30 37.08
N ASP A 318 -7.76 5.27 36.55
CA ASP A 318 -7.03 6.49 36.15
C ASP A 318 -7.44 7.02 34.78
N GLY A 319 -8.35 6.34 34.07
CA GLY A 319 -8.85 6.69 32.74
C GLY A 319 -8.07 6.05 31.59
N SER A 320 -6.96 5.37 31.85
CA SER A 320 -6.23 4.60 30.83
C SER A 320 -6.98 3.31 30.45
N PHE A 321 -6.58 2.68 29.35
CA PHE A 321 -7.06 1.36 28.95
C PHE A 321 -5.97 0.31 29.18
N SER A 322 -6.36 -0.81 29.80
CA SER A 322 -5.52 -2.00 29.92
C SER A 322 -5.33 -2.68 28.57
N TYR A 323 -4.28 -3.49 28.43
CA TYR A 323 -4.02 -4.25 27.22
C TYR A 323 -5.04 -5.37 27.02
N TRP A 324 -5.27 -6.15 28.08
CA TRP A 324 -6.32 -7.16 28.18
C TRP A 324 -7.42 -6.71 29.13
N PRO A 325 -8.68 -7.13 28.94
CA PRO A 325 -9.78 -6.70 29.80
C PRO A 325 -9.56 -7.19 31.23
N GLY A 326 -9.77 -6.31 32.21
CA GLY A 326 -9.63 -6.63 33.63
C GLY A 326 -8.20 -6.85 34.14
N THR A 327 -7.15 -6.53 33.35
CA THR A 327 -5.75 -6.63 33.80
C THR A 327 -5.14 -5.28 34.17
N ASP A 328 -3.97 -5.33 34.84
CA ASP A 328 -3.25 -4.13 35.28
C ASP A 328 -2.26 -3.53 34.26
N ARG A 329 -1.92 -4.28 33.21
CA ARG A 329 -0.99 -3.85 32.17
C ARG A 329 -1.63 -2.76 31.30
N VAL A 330 -1.16 -1.51 31.45
CA VAL A 330 -1.62 -0.37 30.63
C VAL A 330 -1.08 -0.50 29.21
N SER A 331 -1.93 -0.29 28.20
CA SER A 331 -1.48 -0.09 26.82
C SER A 331 -1.51 1.41 26.51
N ASP A 332 -0.35 2.08 26.44
CA ASP A 332 -0.31 3.54 26.19
C ASP A 332 -0.75 3.90 24.77
N TRP A 333 -0.29 3.13 23.78
CA TRP A 333 -0.72 3.25 22.39
C TRP A 333 -2.20 2.88 22.24
N GLY A 334 -2.60 1.71 22.74
CA GLY A 334 -4.00 1.26 22.71
C GLY A 334 -4.94 2.24 23.40
N SER A 335 -4.49 2.87 24.49
CA SER A 335 -5.27 3.93 25.15
C SER A 335 -5.48 5.14 24.26
N ASN A 336 -4.46 5.60 23.52
CA ASN A 336 -4.62 6.73 22.61
C ASN A 336 -5.48 6.36 21.39
N TYR A 337 -5.28 5.16 20.84
CA TYR A 337 -6.01 4.64 19.69
C TYR A 337 -7.51 4.44 19.99
N ALA A 338 -7.85 3.84 21.13
CA ALA A 338 -9.24 3.72 21.58
C ALA A 338 -9.89 5.11 21.74
N GLY A 339 -9.15 6.07 22.28
CA GLY A 339 -9.59 7.45 22.41
C GLY A 339 -9.85 8.14 21.07
N HIS A 340 -8.96 7.93 20.09
CA HIS A 340 -9.13 8.43 18.73
C HIS A 340 -10.44 7.92 18.12
N PHE A 341 -10.68 6.61 18.21
CA PHE A 341 -11.95 6.00 17.81
C PHE A 341 -13.16 6.61 18.52
N LEU A 342 -13.12 6.76 19.85
CA LEU A 342 -14.23 7.32 20.63
C LEU A 342 -14.55 8.77 20.23
N ILE A 343 -13.53 9.59 19.98
CA ILE A 343 -13.71 10.98 19.55
C ILE A 343 -14.35 11.05 18.17
N GLU A 344 -13.83 10.27 17.21
CA GLU A 344 -14.38 10.23 15.85
C GLU A 344 -15.82 9.67 15.83
N ALA A 345 -16.09 8.62 16.60
CA ALA A 345 -17.43 8.07 16.74
C ALA A 345 -18.41 9.11 17.30
N ARG A 346 -18.01 9.87 18.33
CA ARG A 346 -18.83 10.96 18.88
C ARG A 346 -19.09 12.05 17.85
N ARG A 347 -18.09 12.42 17.04
CA ARG A 347 -18.23 13.44 15.97
C ARG A 347 -19.21 13.00 14.88
N LEU A 348 -19.33 11.70 14.63
CA LEU A 348 -20.31 11.10 13.72
C LEU A 348 -21.70 10.88 14.36
N GLY A 349 -21.89 11.25 15.63
CA GLY A 349 -23.18 11.19 16.32
C GLY A 349 -23.45 9.88 17.09
N TYR A 350 -22.47 8.97 17.19
CA TYR A 350 -22.61 7.80 18.06
C TYR A 350 -22.62 8.20 19.53
N ASN A 351 -23.43 7.51 20.34
CA ASN A 351 -23.49 7.75 21.79
C ASN A 351 -22.23 7.20 22.48
N VAL A 352 -21.33 8.09 22.85
CA VAL A 352 -20.14 7.77 23.65
C VAL A 352 -20.36 8.22 25.10
N PRO A 353 -20.41 7.31 26.09
CA PRO A 353 -20.67 7.67 27.47
C PRO A 353 -19.61 8.62 28.04
N GLU A 354 -20.02 9.72 28.68
CA GLU A 354 -19.08 10.65 29.34
C GLU A 354 -18.31 10.00 30.49
N THR A 355 -18.88 8.96 31.12
CA THR A 355 -18.18 8.14 32.12
C THR A 355 -16.97 7.41 31.54
N LEU A 356 -16.94 7.18 30.22
CA LEU A 356 -15.82 6.58 29.50
C LEU A 356 -14.85 7.68 29.02
N LEU A 357 -15.38 8.74 28.40
CA LEU A 357 -14.55 9.73 27.71
C LEU A 357 -13.85 10.73 28.64
N ALA A 358 -14.53 11.24 29.66
CA ALA A 358 -13.96 12.27 30.54
C ALA A 358 -12.74 11.79 31.36
N PRO A 359 -12.73 10.57 31.95
CA PRO A 359 -11.53 10.03 32.60
C PRO A 359 -10.38 9.84 31.61
N TRP A 360 -10.65 9.32 30.42
CA TRP A 360 -9.65 9.15 29.37
C TRP A 360 -9.00 10.48 28.98
N LEU A 361 -9.81 11.54 28.81
CA LEU A 361 -9.30 12.86 28.46
C LEU A 361 -8.34 13.40 29.53
N ARG A 362 -8.70 13.27 30.82
CA ARG A 362 -7.84 13.65 31.95
C ARG A 362 -6.53 12.85 31.95
N TYR A 363 -6.59 11.55 31.67
CA TYR A 363 -5.41 10.70 31.55
C TYR A 363 -4.48 11.21 30.43
N GLN A 364 -4.99 11.45 29.22
CA GLN A 364 -4.16 11.89 28.09
C GLN A 364 -3.53 13.28 28.32
N GLN A 365 -4.30 14.23 28.88
CA GLN A 365 -3.80 15.58 29.21
C GLN A 365 -2.65 15.55 30.22
N LYS A 366 -2.68 14.61 31.16
CA LYS A 366 -1.56 14.36 32.09
C LYS A 366 -0.41 13.66 31.36
N LYS A 367 -0.70 12.62 30.59
CA LYS A 367 0.29 11.71 30.01
C LYS A 367 1.14 12.34 28.92
N ILE A 368 0.59 13.24 28.10
CA ILE A 368 1.33 13.94 27.03
C ILE A 368 2.54 14.74 27.54
N ARG A 369 2.52 15.16 28.81
CA ARG A 369 3.62 15.89 29.46
C ARG A 369 4.80 15.00 29.84
N SER A 370 4.66 13.67 29.75
CA SER A 370 5.73 12.72 30.07
C SER A 370 6.78 12.68 28.97
N THR A 371 8.01 13.08 29.29
CA THR A 371 9.18 12.99 28.40
C THR A 371 9.68 11.56 28.19
N ARG A 372 9.20 10.58 28.98
CA ARG A 372 9.56 9.16 28.86
C ARG A 372 8.87 8.44 27.70
N LEU A 373 7.87 9.07 27.07
CA LEU A 373 7.17 8.47 25.94
C LEU A 373 7.92 8.70 24.63
N PRO A 374 7.91 7.74 23.69
CA PRO A 374 8.41 7.95 22.33
C PRO A 374 7.76 9.18 21.66
N LEU A 375 8.49 9.85 20.77
CA LEU A 375 8.03 11.05 20.08
C LEU A 375 6.73 10.80 19.33
N LEU A 376 6.63 9.69 18.59
CA LEU A 376 5.41 9.24 17.92
C LEU A 376 4.19 9.17 18.86
N SER A 377 4.34 8.58 20.04
CA SER A 377 3.24 8.50 21.01
C SER A 377 2.84 9.88 21.54
N ARG A 378 3.80 10.80 21.71
CA ARG A 378 3.52 12.19 22.16
C ARG A 378 2.86 13.02 21.07
N ALA A 379 3.33 12.92 19.82
CA ALA A 379 2.75 13.59 18.65
C ALA A 379 1.32 13.08 18.39
N TYR A 380 1.11 11.76 18.46
CA TYR A 380 -0.21 11.18 18.29
C TYR A 380 -1.19 11.60 19.41
N LYS A 381 -0.74 11.69 20.67
CA LYS A 381 -1.57 12.24 21.75
C LYS A 381 -1.92 13.71 21.53
N ALA A 382 -0.98 14.51 21.01
CA ALA A 382 -1.25 15.91 20.67
C ALA A 382 -2.35 16.03 19.61
N TYR A 383 -2.26 15.20 18.57
CA TYR A 383 -3.24 15.10 17.50
C TYR A 383 -4.64 14.75 18.02
N VAL A 384 -4.76 13.65 18.79
CA VAL A 384 -6.07 13.21 19.29
C VAL A 384 -6.66 14.20 20.31
N LEU A 385 -5.84 14.84 21.15
CA LEU A 385 -6.29 15.90 22.05
C LEU A 385 -6.80 17.13 21.29
N ALA A 386 -6.18 17.48 20.16
CA ALA A 386 -6.69 18.52 19.27
C ALA A 386 -8.02 18.11 18.64
N LEU A 387 -8.16 16.86 18.14
CA LEU A 387 -9.43 16.32 17.63
C LEU A 387 -10.57 16.35 18.65
N ALA A 388 -10.22 16.25 19.94
CA ALA A 388 -11.16 16.28 21.07
C ALA A 388 -11.51 17.71 21.55
N ASP A 389 -11.16 18.75 20.77
CA ASP A 389 -11.33 20.17 21.13
C ASP A 389 -10.61 20.58 22.42
N LYS A 390 -9.48 19.91 22.72
CA LYS A 390 -8.64 20.16 23.90
C LYS A 390 -7.14 20.19 23.53
N PRO A 391 -6.74 21.01 22.54
CA PRO A 391 -5.35 21.06 22.09
C PRO A 391 -4.38 21.37 23.23
N ALA A 392 -3.33 20.56 23.35
CA ALA A 392 -2.32 20.71 24.40
C ALA A 392 -1.20 21.67 23.97
N TYR A 393 -1.54 22.95 23.75
CA TYR A 393 -0.63 23.96 23.15
C TYR A 393 0.77 23.98 23.79
N SER A 394 0.86 23.93 25.12
CA SER A 394 2.17 23.92 25.80
C SER A 394 3.02 22.69 25.43
N ALA A 395 2.41 21.50 25.34
CA ALA A 395 3.12 20.28 24.96
C ALA A 395 3.44 20.26 23.45
N MET A 396 2.55 20.78 22.62
CA MET A 396 2.76 20.93 21.17
C MET A 396 3.91 21.89 20.87
N ASN A 397 3.98 23.03 21.58
CA ASN A 397 5.08 23.99 21.43
C ASN A 397 6.39 23.39 21.92
N LEU A 398 6.39 22.65 23.03
CA LEU A 398 7.58 21.96 23.52
C LEU A 398 8.10 20.92 22.51
N LEU A 399 7.21 20.13 21.89
CA LEU A 399 7.57 19.18 20.84
C LEU A 399 8.17 19.90 19.63
N LYS A 400 7.53 20.99 19.18
CA LYS A 400 7.99 21.80 18.05
C LYS A 400 9.37 22.43 18.31
N GLU A 401 9.58 22.99 19.50
CA GLU A 401 10.81 23.73 19.82
C GLU A 401 11.99 22.80 20.11
N ASN A 402 11.75 21.68 20.81
CA ASN A 402 12.84 20.83 21.30
C ASN A 402 13.06 19.55 20.51
N ASN A 403 12.07 19.08 19.74
CA ASN A 403 12.12 17.76 19.13
C ASN A 403 11.89 17.74 17.62
N LEU A 404 11.41 18.83 17.01
CA LEU A 404 11.02 18.84 15.59
C LEU A 404 12.15 18.42 14.64
N ARG A 405 13.40 18.74 14.97
CA ARG A 405 14.59 18.34 14.20
C ARG A 405 14.83 16.83 14.22
N ASP A 406 14.54 16.18 15.33
CA ASP A 406 14.78 14.75 15.55
C ASP A 406 13.58 13.89 15.17
N MET A 407 12.43 14.51 14.91
CA MET A 407 11.22 13.81 14.50
C MET A 407 11.34 13.20 13.11
N ASN A 408 10.77 12.01 12.94
CA ASN A 408 10.53 11.43 11.62
C ASN A 408 9.33 12.10 10.92
N ASP A 409 9.11 11.77 9.64
CA ASP A 409 8.04 12.39 8.87
C ASP A 409 6.65 12.11 9.46
N THR A 410 6.35 10.87 9.89
CA THR A 410 5.08 10.51 10.54
C THR A 410 4.79 11.39 11.77
N GLU A 411 5.79 11.61 12.61
CA GLU A 411 5.71 12.45 13.82
C GLU A 411 5.45 13.91 13.49
N LYS A 412 6.12 14.44 12.45
CA LYS A 412 5.92 15.81 11.97
C LYS A 412 4.52 15.99 11.38
N TRP A 413 4.04 15.04 10.59
CA TRP A 413 2.68 15.04 10.04
C TRP A 413 1.62 15.05 11.14
N LEU A 414 1.77 14.22 12.18
CA LEU A 414 0.88 14.22 13.34
C LEU A 414 0.90 15.55 14.10
N LEU A 415 2.08 16.13 14.33
CA LEU A 415 2.21 17.41 15.03
C LEU A 415 1.62 18.56 14.20
N ALA A 416 1.87 18.59 12.88
CA ALA A 416 1.28 19.56 11.97
C ALA A 416 -0.25 19.42 11.92
N GLY A 417 -0.77 18.19 11.83
CA GLY A 417 -2.20 17.90 11.91
C GLY A 417 -2.82 18.39 13.21
N ALA A 418 -2.14 18.22 14.34
CA ALA A 418 -2.60 18.76 15.63
C ALA A 418 -2.72 20.29 15.61
N TYR A 419 -1.75 21.01 15.02
CA TYR A 419 -1.83 22.46 14.85
C TYR A 419 -2.94 22.88 13.88
N LYS A 420 -3.12 22.14 12.78
CA LYS A 420 -4.17 22.38 11.78
C LYS A 420 -5.55 22.26 12.41
N ILE A 421 -5.81 21.18 13.15
CA ILE A 421 -7.08 20.98 13.89
C ILE A 421 -7.28 22.07 14.95
N ALA A 422 -6.19 22.50 15.61
CA ALA A 422 -6.23 23.58 16.60
C ALA A 422 -6.39 24.99 16.00
N GLY A 423 -6.52 25.12 14.67
CA GLY A 423 -6.71 26.39 13.96
C GLY A 423 -5.45 27.24 13.81
N VAL A 424 -4.26 26.63 13.91
CA VAL A 424 -2.95 27.31 13.83
C VAL A 424 -2.23 26.97 12.52
N ASP A 425 -2.92 27.20 11.40
CA ASP A 425 -2.52 26.80 10.05
C ASP A 425 -1.11 27.25 9.66
N ARG A 426 -0.72 28.48 10.02
CA ARG A 426 0.61 29.00 9.72
C ARG A 426 1.73 28.15 10.31
N VAL A 427 1.52 27.58 11.50
CA VAL A 427 2.52 26.71 12.16
C VAL A 427 2.51 25.32 11.54
N ALA A 428 1.32 24.79 11.22
CA ALA A 428 1.20 23.53 10.49
C ALA A 428 1.94 23.59 9.15
N GLU A 429 1.68 24.60 8.31
CA GLU A 429 2.36 24.76 7.01
C GLU A 429 3.87 24.98 7.17
N ALA A 430 4.31 25.68 8.22
CA ALA A 430 5.73 25.87 8.49
C ALA A 430 6.44 24.55 8.81
N ILE A 431 5.77 23.61 9.50
CA ILE A 431 6.29 22.26 9.73
C ILE A 431 6.30 21.49 8.41
N LEU A 432 5.19 21.52 7.66
CA LEU A 432 5.03 20.71 6.45
C LEU A 432 5.93 21.13 5.29
N ARG A 433 6.34 22.41 5.21
CA ARG A 433 7.24 22.89 4.14
C ARG A 433 8.52 22.07 4.01
N ASP A 434 9.08 21.62 5.14
CA ASP A 434 10.34 20.88 5.18
C ASP A 434 10.12 19.40 5.63
N THR A 435 8.89 18.91 5.59
CA THR A 435 8.53 17.53 5.97
C THR A 435 8.37 16.68 4.72
N GLY A 436 9.04 15.53 4.69
CA GLY A 436 8.89 14.56 3.62
C GLY A 436 7.68 13.65 3.81
N THR A 437 7.61 12.60 3.00
CA THR A 437 6.56 11.59 3.05
C THR A 437 7.15 10.19 3.18
N THR A 438 8.44 10.10 3.50
CA THR A 438 9.21 8.86 3.42
C THR A 438 9.17 8.17 4.77
N VAL A 439 8.65 6.96 4.78
CA VAL A 439 8.69 6.07 5.95
C VAL A 439 9.76 5.03 5.71
N ARG A 440 10.68 4.87 6.67
CA ARG A 440 11.71 3.82 6.62
C ARG A 440 11.05 2.45 6.67
N ASP A 441 11.68 1.43 6.10
CA ASP A 441 11.15 0.08 6.22
C ASP A 441 11.35 -0.47 7.64
N TYR A 442 10.26 -0.77 8.35
CA TYR A 442 10.30 -1.35 9.68
C TYR A 442 9.00 -2.08 10.04
N ARG A 443 9.10 -2.94 11.06
CA ARG A 443 7.97 -3.57 11.75
C ARG A 443 8.28 -3.73 13.23
N GLU A 444 7.44 -3.19 14.08
CA GLU A 444 7.46 -3.44 15.51
C GLU A 444 6.61 -4.66 15.86
N ARG A 445 7.05 -5.41 16.86
CA ARG A 445 6.32 -6.58 17.37
C ARG A 445 5.41 -6.26 18.56
N ALA A 446 5.67 -5.12 19.22
CA ALA A 446 4.98 -4.68 20.43
C ALA A 446 4.99 -3.14 20.53
N GLN A 447 4.62 -2.62 21.70
CA GLN A 447 4.59 -1.19 22.05
C GLN A 447 3.60 -0.35 21.22
N THR A 448 4.01 0.12 20.04
CA THR A 448 3.15 0.91 19.15
C THR A 448 2.58 0.09 18.01
N TYR A 449 3.01 -1.17 17.87
CA TYR A 449 2.55 -2.09 16.83
C TYR A 449 2.76 -1.47 15.43
N GLY A 450 3.82 -0.65 15.30
CA GLY A 450 4.11 0.16 14.12
C GLY A 450 4.67 -0.63 12.96
N SER A 451 4.46 -0.10 11.77
CA SER A 451 5.10 -0.57 10.55
C SER A 451 5.12 0.53 9.50
N THR A 452 5.87 0.29 8.42
CA THR A 452 5.93 1.16 7.24
C THR A 452 4.53 1.53 6.72
N LEU A 453 3.68 0.53 6.52
CA LEU A 453 2.33 0.73 5.98
C LEU A 453 1.42 1.49 6.97
N ARG A 454 1.53 1.20 8.27
CA ARG A 454 0.75 1.88 9.30
C ARG A 454 1.08 3.38 9.36
N ASP A 455 2.36 3.71 9.27
CA ASP A 455 2.83 5.10 9.29
C ASP A 455 2.47 5.84 8.00
N GLN A 456 2.55 5.19 6.83
CA GLN A 456 2.05 5.76 5.57
C GLN A 456 0.57 6.09 5.65
N ALA A 457 -0.24 5.24 6.29
CA ALA A 457 -1.66 5.52 6.50
C ALA A 457 -1.92 6.72 7.42
N ILE A 458 -1.13 6.89 8.49
CA ILE A 458 -1.19 8.09 9.34
C ILE A 458 -0.82 9.34 8.54
N ILE A 459 0.22 9.28 7.70
CA ILE A 459 0.62 10.40 6.84
C ILE A 459 -0.52 10.72 5.86
N LEU A 460 -1.11 9.73 5.20
CA LEU A 460 -2.24 9.92 4.28
C LEU A 460 -3.41 10.62 4.97
N GLU A 461 -3.80 10.17 6.16
CA GLU A 461 -4.88 10.81 6.93
C GLU A 461 -4.59 12.30 7.19
N ASN A 462 -3.35 12.66 7.52
CA ASN A 462 -2.97 14.05 7.78
C ASN A 462 -2.80 14.86 6.48
N MET A 463 -2.42 14.25 5.37
CA MET A 463 -2.44 14.91 4.05
C MET A 463 -3.85 15.28 3.62
N VAL A 464 -4.82 14.37 3.83
CA VAL A 464 -6.24 14.63 3.56
C VAL A 464 -6.76 15.77 4.43
N LEU A 465 -6.36 15.81 5.71
CA LEU A 465 -6.68 16.89 6.64
C LEU A 465 -6.06 18.24 6.22
N ALA A 466 -4.87 18.22 5.65
CA ALA A 466 -4.13 19.40 5.19
C ALA A 466 -4.45 19.80 3.74
N ASP A 467 -5.46 19.18 3.11
CA ASP A 467 -5.86 19.41 1.71
C ASP A 467 -4.72 19.19 0.68
N ARG A 468 -3.76 18.31 1.00
CA ARG A 468 -2.59 17.96 0.16
C ARG A 468 -2.91 16.81 -0.79
N MET A 469 -3.94 16.95 -1.62
CA MET A 469 -4.55 15.84 -2.34
C MET A 469 -3.65 15.19 -3.40
N ASP A 470 -2.76 15.93 -4.04
CA ASP A 470 -1.81 15.38 -5.03
C ASP A 470 -0.81 14.43 -4.36
N GLU A 471 -0.22 14.85 -3.24
CA GLU A 471 0.68 14.03 -2.43
C GLU A 471 -0.07 12.83 -1.82
N ALA A 472 -1.30 13.07 -1.32
CA ALA A 472 -2.17 12.04 -0.76
C ALA A 472 -2.47 10.94 -1.78
N ASN A 473 -2.73 11.29 -3.05
CA ASN A 473 -3.04 10.33 -4.09
C ASN A 473 -1.90 9.32 -4.33
N GLN A 474 -0.64 9.77 -4.24
CA GLN A 474 0.50 8.88 -4.42
C GLN A 474 0.61 7.85 -3.28
N ILE A 475 0.44 8.27 -2.03
CA ILE A 475 0.45 7.35 -0.88
C ILE A 475 -0.78 6.44 -0.90
N ALA A 476 -1.94 6.97 -1.28
CA ALA A 476 -3.18 6.21 -1.38
C ALA A 476 -3.06 5.03 -2.36
N LYS A 477 -2.37 5.21 -3.49
CA LYS A 477 -2.07 4.12 -4.43
C LYS A 477 -1.25 3.01 -3.78
N THR A 478 -0.19 3.35 -3.03
CA THR A 478 0.64 2.38 -2.30
C THR A 478 -0.17 1.61 -1.26
N ILE A 479 -0.99 2.31 -0.48
CA ILE A 479 -1.84 1.68 0.55
C ILE A 479 -2.90 0.77 -0.09
N ALA A 480 -3.51 1.21 -1.19
CA ALA A 480 -4.49 0.41 -1.90
C ALA A 480 -3.89 -0.87 -2.49
N ALA A 481 -2.67 -0.80 -3.04
CA ALA A 481 -1.95 -1.98 -3.50
C ALA A 481 -1.71 -2.98 -2.36
N ALA A 482 -1.30 -2.50 -1.17
CA ALA A 482 -1.13 -3.36 0.01
C ALA A 482 -2.46 -3.98 0.47
N LEU A 483 -3.54 -3.20 0.54
CA LEU A 483 -4.87 -3.69 0.91
C LEU A 483 -5.41 -4.73 -0.07
N SER A 484 -5.14 -4.59 -1.36
CA SER A 484 -5.57 -5.52 -2.41
C SER A 484 -4.66 -6.75 -2.58
N SER A 485 -3.47 -6.75 -1.98
CA SER A 485 -2.54 -7.87 -2.06
C SER A 485 -2.96 -9.07 -1.19
N ASP A 486 -2.34 -10.23 -1.44
CA ASP A 486 -2.42 -11.42 -0.57
C ASP A 486 -1.45 -11.36 0.62
N LEU A 487 -0.72 -10.25 0.78
CA LEU A 487 0.16 -10.07 1.92
C LEU A 487 -0.63 -10.12 3.23
N TRP A 488 -0.04 -10.79 4.21
CA TRP A 488 -0.51 -10.72 5.59
C TRP A 488 -0.26 -9.32 6.12
N LEU A 489 -1.29 -8.74 6.72
CA LEU A 489 -1.26 -7.44 7.37
C LEU A 489 -1.72 -7.63 8.81
N SER A 490 -1.07 -6.95 9.74
CA SER A 490 -1.52 -6.89 11.13
C SER A 490 -2.86 -6.16 11.24
N THR A 491 -3.52 -6.31 12.39
CA THR A 491 -4.75 -5.59 12.73
C THR A 491 -4.55 -4.08 12.71
N GLN A 492 -3.40 -3.57 13.18
CA GLN A 492 -3.06 -2.15 13.12
C GLN A 492 -2.90 -1.64 11.68
N GLU A 493 -2.12 -2.36 10.87
CA GLU A 493 -1.88 -1.99 9.47
C GLU A 493 -3.20 -1.90 8.71
N THR A 494 -4.02 -2.94 8.84
CA THR A 494 -5.31 -3.02 8.17
C THR A 494 -6.27 -1.94 8.70
N GLY A 495 -6.31 -1.72 10.02
CA GLY A 495 -7.17 -0.74 10.67
C GLY A 495 -6.87 0.69 10.22
N PHE A 496 -5.60 1.13 10.33
CA PHE A 496 -5.19 2.47 9.90
C PHE A 496 -5.28 2.64 8.38
N ALA A 497 -4.87 1.65 7.59
CA ALA A 497 -4.94 1.73 6.13
C ALA A 497 -6.38 1.90 5.64
N LEU A 498 -7.33 1.11 6.16
CA LEU A 498 -8.74 1.25 5.82
C LEU A 498 -9.34 2.58 6.30
N LEU A 499 -8.97 3.03 7.51
CA LEU A 499 -9.41 4.32 8.04
C LEU A 499 -8.96 5.48 7.13
N ALA A 500 -7.66 5.54 6.83
CA ALA A 500 -7.05 6.58 6.03
C ALA A 500 -7.57 6.57 4.58
N MET A 501 -7.67 5.39 3.96
CA MET A 501 -8.28 5.24 2.63
C MET A 501 -9.74 5.65 2.62
N GLY A 502 -10.51 5.32 3.67
CA GLY A 502 -11.89 5.78 3.80
C GLY A 502 -11.99 7.31 3.83
N LYS A 503 -11.14 7.99 4.61
CA LYS A 503 -11.09 9.47 4.66
C LYS A 503 -10.66 10.06 3.32
N PHE A 504 -9.64 9.50 2.68
CA PHE A 504 -9.15 9.94 1.37
C PHE A 504 -10.24 9.83 0.30
N LEU A 505 -10.87 8.66 0.18
CA LEU A 505 -11.92 8.44 -0.81
C LEU A 505 -13.13 9.33 -0.57
N GLN A 506 -13.58 9.52 0.67
CA GLN A 506 -14.66 10.47 0.99
C GLN A 506 -14.32 11.90 0.52
N LYS A 507 -13.07 12.33 0.69
CA LYS A 507 -12.61 13.66 0.26
C LYS A 507 -12.58 13.79 -1.26
N VAL A 508 -12.07 12.78 -1.98
CA VAL A 508 -12.03 12.73 -3.45
C VAL A 508 -13.43 12.67 -4.06
N GLU A 509 -14.35 11.94 -3.42
CA GLU A 509 -15.74 11.81 -3.90
C GLU A 509 -16.55 13.08 -3.67
N GLY A 510 -16.31 13.81 -2.57
CA GLY A 510 -16.93 15.11 -2.32
C GLY A 510 -16.59 16.17 -3.37
N THR A 511 -15.46 16.00 -4.08
CA THR A 511 -15.02 16.87 -5.18
C THR A 511 -15.43 16.37 -6.57
N GLN A 512 -15.70 15.07 -6.75
CA GLN A 512 -16.14 14.51 -8.03
C GLN A 512 -17.56 13.96 -7.95
N GLY A 513 -18.53 14.84 -8.20
CA GLY A 513 -19.90 14.42 -8.47
C GLY A 513 -19.98 13.71 -9.83
N GLN A 514 -19.90 12.39 -9.87
CA GLN A 514 -20.39 11.60 -11.01
C GLN A 514 -21.07 10.30 -10.56
N ASN A 515 -22.30 10.12 -11.04
CA ASN A 515 -23.05 8.87 -11.01
C ASN A 515 -22.39 7.87 -11.98
N ALA A 516 -21.35 7.16 -11.56
CA ALA A 516 -20.87 6.01 -12.34
C ALA A 516 -21.88 4.86 -12.16
N SER A 517 -22.42 4.37 -13.28
CA SER A 517 -23.28 3.18 -13.34
C SER A 517 -22.50 2.02 -13.95
N LEU A 518 -22.62 0.83 -13.38
CA LEU A 518 -22.06 -0.39 -13.96
C LEU A 518 -23.18 -1.25 -14.52
N ALA A 519 -23.11 -1.57 -15.80
CA ALA A 519 -24.02 -2.50 -16.43
C ALA A 519 -23.29 -3.55 -17.24
N GLY A 520 -23.88 -4.73 -17.35
CA GLY A 520 -23.24 -5.83 -18.03
C GLY A 520 -23.93 -7.16 -17.79
N ASN A 521 -23.22 -8.24 -18.10
CA ASN A 521 -23.68 -9.58 -17.83
C ASN A 521 -22.56 -10.46 -17.28
N LEU A 522 -22.92 -11.31 -16.32
CA LEU A 522 -22.09 -12.38 -15.79
C LEU A 522 -22.66 -13.72 -16.26
N ARG A 523 -21.87 -14.47 -17.03
CA ARG A 523 -22.19 -15.85 -17.39
C ARG A 523 -21.54 -16.80 -16.37
N LEU A 524 -22.37 -17.53 -15.65
CA LEU A 524 -21.97 -18.53 -14.65
C LEU A 524 -21.47 -19.82 -15.31
N PRO A 525 -20.73 -20.67 -14.58
CA PRO A 525 -20.32 -21.99 -15.09
C PRO A 525 -21.49 -22.88 -15.53
N SER A 526 -22.65 -22.75 -14.89
CA SER A 526 -23.90 -23.44 -15.26
C SER A 526 -24.45 -23.04 -16.64
N GLY A 527 -23.92 -21.98 -17.25
CA GLY A 527 -24.43 -21.36 -18.48
C GLY A 527 -25.50 -20.31 -18.21
N GLU A 528 -25.96 -20.15 -16.97
CA GLU A 528 -26.88 -19.09 -16.58
C GLU A 528 -26.25 -17.71 -16.82
N LYS A 529 -27.07 -16.77 -17.30
CA LYS A 529 -26.67 -15.40 -17.60
C LYS A 529 -27.36 -14.44 -16.64
N ILE A 530 -26.58 -13.83 -15.75
CA ILE A 530 -27.02 -12.79 -14.83
C ILE A 530 -26.80 -11.42 -15.47
N ILE A 531 -27.86 -10.67 -15.71
CA ILE A 531 -27.79 -9.31 -16.24
C ILE A 531 -27.82 -8.34 -15.06
N PHE A 532 -26.91 -7.36 -15.04
CA PHE A 532 -26.90 -6.31 -14.03
C PHE A 532 -26.91 -4.92 -14.67
N ASP A 533 -27.60 -4.00 -14.00
CA ASP A 533 -27.69 -2.58 -14.36
C ASP A 533 -27.69 -1.78 -13.05
N SER A 534 -26.50 -1.61 -12.50
CA SER A 534 -26.25 -0.97 -11.23
C SER A 534 -26.11 0.53 -11.41
N LYS A 535 -26.96 1.31 -10.73
CA LYS A 535 -26.76 2.77 -10.59
C LYS A 535 -25.66 3.13 -9.59
N LYS A 536 -24.96 2.13 -9.08
CA LYS A 536 -23.88 2.25 -8.10
C LYS A 536 -22.52 2.12 -8.81
N LYS A 537 -21.47 2.58 -8.13
CA LYS A 537 -20.09 2.56 -8.63
C LYS A 537 -19.46 1.17 -8.63
N ALA A 538 -20.04 0.25 -7.87
CA ALA A 538 -19.63 -1.15 -7.81
C ALA A 538 -20.84 -2.08 -7.93
N TRP A 539 -20.57 -3.30 -8.38
CA TRP A 539 -21.51 -4.42 -8.43
C TRP A 539 -20.79 -5.67 -7.95
N SER A 540 -21.48 -6.47 -7.14
CA SER A 540 -20.96 -7.70 -6.55
C SER A 540 -21.91 -8.86 -6.81
N TYR A 541 -21.36 -10.06 -6.95
CA TYR A 541 -22.10 -11.30 -7.06
C TYR A 541 -21.47 -12.36 -6.15
N GLU A 542 -22.29 -13.02 -5.34
CA GLU A 542 -21.85 -14.11 -4.46
C GLU A 542 -21.93 -15.44 -5.21
N PHE A 543 -20.80 -16.11 -5.38
CA PHE A 543 -20.74 -17.45 -5.97
C PHE A 543 -21.04 -18.50 -4.91
N THR A 544 -22.12 -19.26 -5.10
CA THR A 544 -22.49 -20.38 -4.21
C THR A 544 -22.08 -21.76 -4.74
N GLU A 545 -21.66 -21.84 -6.01
CA GLU A 545 -21.26 -23.08 -6.69
C GLU A 545 -20.22 -22.80 -7.79
N GLY A 546 -19.68 -23.86 -8.42
CA GLY A 546 -18.72 -23.74 -9.53
C GLY A 546 -17.29 -23.41 -9.10
N PHE A 547 -16.85 -23.87 -7.92
CA PHE A 547 -15.48 -23.66 -7.43
C PHE A 547 -14.45 -24.24 -8.42
N GLY A 548 -13.55 -23.40 -8.91
CA GLY A 548 -12.53 -23.77 -9.90
C GLY A 548 -13.02 -23.77 -11.36
N GLU A 549 -14.29 -23.42 -11.60
CA GLU A 549 -14.86 -23.33 -12.95
C GLU A 549 -14.85 -21.89 -13.50
N LYS A 550 -15.02 -21.74 -14.81
CA LYS A 550 -14.90 -20.45 -15.51
C LYS A 550 -16.22 -19.67 -15.48
N ALA A 551 -16.18 -18.44 -14.99
CA ALA A 551 -17.21 -17.42 -15.20
C ALA A 551 -16.72 -16.34 -16.19
N VAL A 552 -17.64 -15.69 -16.90
CA VAL A 552 -17.31 -14.61 -17.87
C VAL A 552 -18.11 -13.36 -17.55
N LEU A 553 -17.42 -12.26 -17.29
CA LEU A 553 -18.01 -10.94 -17.06
C LEU A 553 -17.81 -10.08 -18.30
N GLU A 554 -18.89 -9.52 -18.83
CA GLU A 554 -18.90 -8.60 -19.96
C GLU A 554 -19.58 -7.29 -19.54
N LEU A 555 -18.88 -6.17 -19.66
CA LEU A 555 -19.46 -4.85 -19.41
C LEU A 555 -20.19 -4.33 -20.65
N ASP A 556 -21.35 -3.74 -20.43
CA ASP A 556 -22.12 -3.06 -21.46
C ASP A 556 -21.53 -1.66 -21.71
N SER A 557 -21.51 -1.24 -22.97
CA SER A 557 -21.03 0.08 -23.40
C SER A 557 -21.82 1.23 -22.74
N LYS A 558 -23.05 0.98 -22.29
CA LYS A 558 -23.86 1.97 -21.54
C LYS A 558 -23.33 2.28 -20.13
N SER A 559 -22.37 1.51 -19.62
CA SER A 559 -21.76 1.79 -18.30
C SER A 559 -21.06 3.15 -18.24
N GLY A 560 -20.62 3.68 -19.38
CA GLY A 560 -19.96 4.99 -19.43
C GLY A 560 -18.63 5.05 -18.67
N VAL A 561 -18.05 3.88 -18.33
CA VAL A 561 -16.75 3.75 -17.66
C VAL A 561 -15.70 3.28 -18.64
N THR A 562 -14.52 3.92 -18.64
CA THR A 562 -13.36 3.53 -19.46
C THR A 562 -12.49 2.46 -18.80
N THR A 563 -12.66 2.24 -17.49
CA THR A 563 -11.92 1.25 -16.71
C THR A 563 -12.79 0.71 -15.59
N ALA A 564 -12.77 -0.60 -15.39
CA ALA A 564 -13.37 -1.27 -14.25
C ALA A 564 -12.37 -2.25 -13.65
N PHE A 565 -12.39 -2.39 -12.33
CA PHE A 565 -11.57 -3.35 -11.60
C PHE A 565 -12.44 -4.52 -11.14
N VAL A 566 -11.87 -5.72 -11.20
CA VAL A 566 -12.54 -6.94 -10.74
C VAL A 566 -11.71 -7.53 -9.62
N THR A 567 -12.36 -7.82 -8.50
CA THR A 567 -11.77 -8.54 -7.36
C THR A 567 -12.56 -9.81 -7.15
N LEU A 568 -11.86 -10.95 -7.08
CA LEU A 568 -12.45 -12.24 -6.73
C LEU A 568 -11.94 -12.64 -5.35
N THR A 569 -12.85 -12.80 -4.40
CA THR A 569 -12.55 -13.19 -3.03
C THR A 569 -13.23 -14.51 -2.69
N TRP A 570 -12.53 -15.41 -2.03
CA TRP A 570 -13.12 -16.61 -1.44
C TRP A 570 -12.59 -16.84 -0.03
N GLU A 571 -13.43 -17.44 0.80
CA GLU A 571 -13.05 -17.91 2.13
C GLU A 571 -13.62 -19.31 2.37
N GLY A 572 -12.94 -20.09 3.21
CA GLY A 572 -13.36 -21.45 3.48
C GLY A 572 -12.61 -22.07 4.64
N ILE A 573 -13.19 -23.13 5.20
CA ILE A 573 -12.54 -23.96 6.21
C ILE A 573 -11.75 -25.05 5.48
N PRO A 574 -10.44 -25.22 5.75
CA PRO A 574 -9.67 -26.30 5.15
C PRO A 574 -10.30 -27.68 5.40
N LEU A 575 -10.22 -28.58 4.41
CA LEU A 575 -10.71 -29.95 4.55
C LEU A 575 -10.01 -30.67 5.72
N ARG A 576 -10.73 -31.58 6.39
CA ARG A 576 -10.21 -32.35 7.53
C ARG A 576 -8.93 -33.11 7.14
N GLY A 577 -7.91 -33.06 7.99
CA GLY A 577 -6.63 -33.77 7.80
C GLY A 577 -5.57 -33.01 6.99
N SER A 578 -5.83 -31.76 6.55
CA SER A 578 -4.87 -30.95 5.80
C SER A 578 -3.80 -30.26 6.65
N ALA A 579 -3.98 -30.18 7.96
CA ALA A 579 -3.05 -29.49 8.85
C ALA A 579 -1.83 -30.37 9.18
N THR A 580 -0.66 -29.93 8.73
CA THR A 580 0.64 -30.56 9.03
C THR A 580 1.40 -29.81 10.13
N ASP A 581 2.34 -30.52 10.77
CA ASP A 581 3.35 -29.89 11.63
C ASP A 581 4.12 -28.84 10.82
N ALA A 582 4.26 -27.65 11.37
CA ALA A 582 5.03 -26.56 10.76
C ALA A 582 5.55 -25.63 11.84
N ALA A 583 6.73 -25.05 11.64
CA ALA A 583 7.33 -24.15 12.61
C ALA A 583 8.28 -23.16 11.91
N SER A 584 8.23 -21.91 12.36
CA SER A 584 9.14 -20.83 11.98
C SER A 584 9.37 -19.97 13.21
N ASN A 585 10.63 -19.83 13.62
CA ASN A 585 11.10 -19.01 14.76
C ASN A 585 10.57 -19.38 16.16
N LEU A 586 9.51 -20.19 16.25
CA LEU A 586 8.94 -20.76 17.47
C LEU A 586 8.98 -22.30 17.41
N GLY A 587 9.04 -22.92 18.58
CA GLY A 587 8.86 -24.36 18.76
C GLY A 587 7.65 -24.62 19.64
N LEU A 588 6.87 -25.66 19.30
CA LEU A 588 5.72 -26.12 20.08
C LEU A 588 5.83 -27.63 20.31
N THR A 589 5.82 -28.05 21.57
CA THR A 589 5.74 -29.45 21.97
C THR A 589 4.43 -29.68 22.71
N LEU A 590 3.70 -30.74 22.33
CA LEU A 590 2.43 -31.13 22.95
C LEU A 590 2.57 -32.53 23.57
N ARG A 591 2.14 -32.68 24.82
CA ARG A 591 2.07 -33.96 25.55
C ARG A 591 0.71 -34.10 26.21
N TRP A 592 0.15 -35.30 26.17
CA TRP A 592 -1.08 -35.65 26.88
C TRP A 592 -0.73 -36.59 28.03
N LEU A 593 -1.20 -36.29 29.23
CA LEU A 593 -0.78 -36.95 30.46
C LEU A 593 -2.00 -37.37 31.30
N ASN A 594 -1.90 -38.47 32.05
CA ASN A 594 -2.89 -38.83 33.06
C ASN A 594 -2.72 -37.98 34.34
N GLU A 595 -3.54 -38.24 35.36
CA GLU A 595 -3.49 -37.53 36.64
C GLU A 595 -2.17 -37.74 37.42
N ASP A 596 -1.44 -38.81 37.14
CA ASP A 596 -0.12 -39.13 37.72
C ASP A 596 1.07 -38.54 36.94
N GLY A 597 0.81 -37.85 35.82
CA GLY A 597 1.83 -37.25 34.96
C GLY A 597 2.50 -38.23 33.96
N ALA A 598 1.94 -39.43 33.79
CA ALA A 598 2.38 -40.40 32.78
C ALA A 598 1.74 -40.12 31.40
N PRO A 599 2.48 -40.28 30.29
CA PRO A 599 1.92 -40.09 28.94
C PRO A 599 0.76 -41.03 28.63
N ILE A 600 -0.25 -40.51 27.91
CA ILE A 600 -1.40 -41.27 27.43
C ILE A 600 -1.61 -41.11 25.93
N ASP A 601 -2.23 -42.11 25.30
CA ASP A 601 -2.74 -42.00 23.94
C ASP A 601 -4.18 -41.47 23.95
N VAL A 602 -4.35 -40.24 23.46
CA VAL A 602 -5.65 -39.57 23.39
C VAL A 602 -6.50 -39.99 22.18
N LYS A 603 -5.98 -40.85 21.30
CA LYS A 603 -6.77 -41.40 20.18
C LYS A 603 -7.94 -42.25 20.68
N ASN A 604 -7.82 -42.86 21.86
CA ASN A 604 -8.84 -43.72 22.46
C ASN A 604 -8.98 -43.42 23.95
N LEU A 605 -9.89 -42.52 24.31
CA LEU A 605 -10.20 -42.17 25.69
C LEU A 605 -11.49 -42.85 26.15
N ARG A 606 -11.61 -43.14 27.45
CA ARG A 606 -12.86 -43.63 28.04
C ARG A 606 -13.73 -42.45 28.50
N GLN A 607 -15.04 -42.58 28.39
CA GLN A 607 -15.98 -41.63 28.96
C GLN A 607 -15.71 -41.44 30.47
N GLY A 608 -15.62 -40.17 30.88
CA GLY A 608 -15.30 -39.74 32.24
C GLY A 608 -13.81 -39.65 32.55
N GLN A 609 -12.91 -40.10 31.66
CA GLN A 609 -11.47 -40.06 31.88
C GLN A 609 -10.97 -38.61 31.98
N VAL A 610 -10.24 -38.33 33.06
CA VAL A 610 -9.56 -37.04 33.31
C VAL A 610 -8.11 -37.15 32.83
N PHE A 611 -7.62 -36.08 32.23
CA PHE A 611 -6.26 -36.00 31.72
C PHE A 611 -5.80 -34.54 31.58
N TRP A 612 -4.54 -34.35 31.25
CA TRP A 612 -3.89 -33.05 31.12
C TRP A 612 -3.29 -32.88 29.73
N GLY A 613 -3.49 -31.71 29.13
CA GLY A 613 -2.70 -31.23 28.01
C GLY A 613 -1.53 -30.38 28.52
N HIS A 614 -0.30 -30.72 28.12
CA HIS A 614 0.91 -29.95 28.39
C HIS A 614 1.48 -29.41 27.08
N PHE A 615 1.65 -28.11 27.02
CA PHE A 615 2.16 -27.37 25.88
C PHE A 615 3.45 -26.66 26.29
N ARG A 616 4.54 -26.96 25.60
CA ARG A 616 5.81 -26.23 25.79
C ARG A 616 6.09 -25.39 24.55
N VAL A 617 6.21 -24.08 24.77
CA VAL A 617 6.56 -23.12 23.72
C VAL A 617 7.97 -22.63 23.94
N SER A 618 8.80 -22.62 22.90
CA SER A 618 10.19 -22.17 22.97
C SER A 618 10.54 -21.25 21.81
N ALA A 619 11.42 -20.28 22.02
CA ALA A 619 12.02 -19.50 20.93
C ALA A 619 13.14 -20.30 20.26
N THR A 620 13.23 -20.25 18.93
CA THR A 620 14.39 -20.81 18.21
C THR A 620 15.51 -19.78 18.04
N SER A 621 15.21 -18.49 18.25
CA SER A 621 16.15 -17.37 18.30
C SER A 621 16.46 -16.93 19.74
N GLY A 622 17.60 -16.28 19.97
CA GLY A 622 17.97 -15.70 21.28
C GLY A 622 17.36 -14.32 21.58
N ILE A 623 16.47 -13.83 20.72
CA ILE A 623 15.83 -12.51 20.80
C ILE A 623 14.48 -12.67 21.53
N PRO A 624 14.03 -11.70 22.35
CA PRO A 624 12.70 -11.76 22.95
C PRO A 624 11.61 -11.74 21.88
N ILE A 625 10.52 -12.45 22.15
CA ILE A 625 9.35 -12.50 21.26
C ILE A 625 8.15 -12.12 22.11
N GLU A 626 7.52 -11.01 21.76
CA GLU A 626 6.40 -10.43 22.50
C GLU A 626 5.08 -10.73 21.78
N GLU A 627 3.98 -10.61 22.51
CA GLU A 627 2.61 -10.65 21.99
C GLU A 627 2.26 -12.00 21.32
N ILE A 628 2.57 -13.09 22.01
CA ILE A 628 2.35 -14.46 21.53
C ILE A 628 0.98 -14.96 21.97
N ALA A 629 0.28 -15.64 21.07
CA ALA A 629 -0.95 -16.39 21.35
C ALA A 629 -0.74 -17.88 21.10
N LEU A 630 -0.89 -18.72 22.13
CA LEU A 630 -1.02 -20.16 22.02
C LEU A 630 -2.52 -20.51 22.07
N GLU A 631 -3.00 -21.31 21.13
CA GLU A 631 -4.39 -21.78 21.06
C GLU A 631 -4.46 -23.30 20.88
N GLN A 632 -5.37 -23.91 21.62
CA GLN A 632 -5.85 -25.27 21.37
C GLN A 632 -7.38 -25.24 21.25
N ILE A 633 -7.90 -25.53 20.06
CA ILE A 633 -9.32 -25.87 19.88
C ILE A 633 -9.52 -27.34 20.29
N LEU A 634 -10.56 -27.64 21.04
CA LEU A 634 -10.85 -28.96 21.57
C LEU A 634 -11.81 -29.72 20.66
N PRO A 635 -11.69 -31.06 20.59
CA PRO A 635 -12.72 -31.89 19.98
C PRO A 635 -13.99 -31.82 20.84
N ALA A 636 -15.17 -31.80 20.21
CA ALA A 636 -16.45 -31.63 20.90
C ALA A 636 -16.79 -32.69 21.97
N GLY A 637 -16.07 -33.81 22.02
CA GLY A 637 -16.19 -34.81 23.07
C GLY A 637 -15.41 -34.50 24.36
N TRP A 638 -14.58 -33.45 24.37
CA TRP A 638 -13.75 -33.05 25.51
C TRP A 638 -14.26 -31.75 26.11
N GLU A 639 -14.17 -31.64 27.43
CA GLU A 639 -14.53 -30.42 28.17
C GLU A 639 -13.35 -29.96 29.04
N VAL A 640 -13.24 -28.64 29.22
CA VAL A 640 -12.24 -28.03 30.10
C VAL A 640 -12.66 -28.12 31.55
N GLU A 641 -11.79 -28.67 32.40
CA GLU A 641 -11.92 -28.51 33.85
C GLU A 641 -11.17 -27.26 34.30
N ASN A 642 -11.91 -26.17 34.50
CA ASN A 642 -11.32 -24.90 34.92
C ASN A 642 -10.90 -24.94 36.40
N THR A 643 -9.62 -25.23 36.63
CA THR A 643 -9.01 -25.33 37.97
C THR A 643 -9.07 -24.01 38.75
N ARG A 644 -9.11 -22.86 38.07
CA ARG A 644 -9.16 -21.52 38.70
C ARG A 644 -10.48 -21.25 39.39
N LEU A 645 -11.59 -21.74 38.84
CA LEU A 645 -12.92 -21.60 39.45
C LEU A 645 -13.11 -22.53 40.66
N ARG A 646 -12.33 -23.62 40.71
CA ARG A 646 -12.38 -24.62 41.78
C ARG A 646 -11.32 -24.42 42.86
N TRP A 647 -10.42 -23.45 42.69
CA TRP A 647 -9.27 -23.23 43.57
C TRP A 647 -8.44 -24.50 43.77
N GLU A 648 -8.35 -25.33 42.72
CA GLU A 648 -7.66 -26.61 42.75
C GLU A 648 -6.15 -26.39 42.59
N GLU A 649 -5.35 -26.94 43.50
CA GLU A 649 -3.89 -26.92 43.38
C GLU A 649 -3.41 -27.82 42.24
N LEU A 650 -2.39 -27.36 41.52
CA LEU A 650 -1.77 -28.17 40.47
C LEU A 650 -1.02 -29.37 41.08
N PRO A 651 -1.06 -30.56 40.45
CA PRO A 651 -0.32 -31.72 40.94
C PRO A 651 1.19 -31.45 41.09
N GLY A 652 1.79 -31.90 42.19
CA GLY A 652 3.20 -31.60 42.52
C GLY A 652 4.23 -32.08 41.48
N TRP A 653 3.89 -33.06 40.64
CA TRP A 653 4.76 -33.50 39.54
C TRP A 653 4.95 -32.44 38.44
N MET A 654 4.11 -31.39 38.43
CA MET A 654 4.23 -30.24 37.52
C MET A 654 5.23 -29.19 37.99
N ASN A 655 5.73 -29.25 39.23
CA ASN A 655 6.61 -28.21 39.82
C ASN A 655 7.94 -28.01 39.08
N LYS A 656 8.32 -28.96 38.22
CA LYS A 656 9.52 -28.87 37.35
C LYS A 656 9.32 -27.97 36.12
N TRP A 657 8.09 -27.53 35.86
CA TRP A 657 7.72 -26.74 34.69
C TRP A 657 7.58 -25.27 35.04
N LEU A 658 7.87 -24.42 34.07
CA LEU A 658 7.72 -22.98 34.22
C LEU A 658 6.30 -22.57 33.81
N LEU A 659 5.35 -22.82 34.71
CA LEU A 659 3.92 -22.55 34.54
C LEU A 659 3.55 -21.12 35.00
N GLN A 660 2.30 -20.73 34.70
CA GLN A 660 1.68 -19.49 35.18
C GLN A 660 2.44 -18.23 34.77
N GLN A 661 3.00 -18.24 33.55
CA GLN A 661 3.71 -17.10 32.96
C GLN A 661 2.85 -16.35 31.93
N GLU A 662 1.60 -16.79 31.71
CA GLU A 662 0.66 -16.10 30.85
C GLU A 662 0.21 -14.75 31.43
N GLU A 663 0.15 -13.73 30.58
CA GLU A 663 -0.43 -12.43 30.90
C GLU A 663 -1.96 -12.48 30.89
N TYR A 664 -2.53 -13.31 30.03
CA TYR A 664 -3.96 -13.48 29.88
C TYR A 664 -4.30 -14.91 29.43
N LEU A 665 -5.43 -15.41 29.94
CA LEU A 665 -5.93 -16.75 29.68
C LEU A 665 -7.41 -16.65 29.30
N ASP A 666 -7.75 -17.12 28.10
CA ASP A 666 -9.12 -17.19 27.59
C ASP A 666 -9.54 -18.65 27.48
N ILE A 667 -10.47 -19.07 28.36
CA ILE A 667 -11.05 -20.42 28.35
C ILE A 667 -12.48 -20.30 27.84
N ARG A 668 -12.78 -21.01 26.76
CA ARG A 668 -14.11 -21.16 26.17
C ARG A 668 -14.52 -22.62 26.16
N ASP A 669 -15.76 -22.88 25.80
CA ASP A 669 -16.30 -24.24 25.71
C ASP A 669 -15.52 -25.10 24.70
N ASP A 670 -15.08 -24.51 23.59
CA ASP A 670 -14.45 -25.21 22.48
C ASP A 670 -12.93 -24.99 22.38
N ARG A 671 -12.31 -24.17 23.23
CA ARG A 671 -10.88 -23.82 23.11
C ARG A 671 -10.28 -23.21 24.37
N ILE A 672 -8.96 -23.28 24.46
CA ILE A 672 -8.16 -22.53 25.42
C ILE A 672 -7.11 -21.71 24.69
N ARG A 673 -6.87 -20.48 25.16
CA ARG A 673 -5.84 -19.59 24.64
C ARG A 673 -5.00 -18.98 25.76
N TRP A 674 -3.69 -19.01 25.59
CA TRP A 674 -2.72 -18.37 26.48
C TRP A 674 -2.03 -17.24 25.72
N PHE A 675 -1.93 -16.09 26.37
CA PHE A 675 -1.24 -14.91 25.84
C PHE A 675 -0.05 -14.57 26.73
N PHE A 676 1.14 -14.42 26.14
CA PHE A 676 2.39 -14.29 26.89
C PHE A 676 3.50 -13.72 26.03
N ASP A 677 4.61 -13.36 26.69
CA ASP A 677 5.87 -13.00 26.06
C ASP A 677 6.92 -14.08 26.35
N LEU A 678 7.81 -14.33 25.39
CA LEU A 678 9.03 -15.12 25.58
C LEU A 678 10.21 -14.18 25.83
N PRO A 679 10.81 -14.20 27.04
CA PRO A 679 11.93 -13.33 27.35
C PRO A 679 13.18 -13.70 26.54
N ALA A 680 14.05 -12.70 26.34
CA ALA A 680 15.38 -12.91 25.79
C ALA A 680 16.17 -13.83 26.74
N THR A 681 16.60 -14.99 26.28
CA THR A 681 17.49 -15.82 27.09
C THR A 681 18.78 -16.10 26.34
N GLY A 682 19.91 -15.91 27.01
CA GLY A 682 21.24 -16.30 26.50
C GLY A 682 21.45 -17.82 26.33
N ARG A 683 20.38 -18.64 26.43
CA ARG A 683 20.40 -20.09 26.19
C ARG A 683 19.46 -20.41 25.04
N LYS A 684 19.93 -21.22 24.07
CA LYS A 684 19.04 -21.94 23.15
C LYS A 684 18.07 -22.80 24.00
N ASN A 685 16.76 -22.70 23.78
CA ASN A 685 15.68 -23.45 24.46
C ASN A 685 15.14 -22.93 25.81
N SER A 686 15.12 -21.62 26.07
CA SER A 686 14.15 -21.14 27.07
C SER A 686 12.74 -21.34 26.52
N GLY A 687 11.90 -21.99 27.31
CA GLY A 687 10.54 -22.25 26.93
C GLY A 687 9.65 -22.16 28.14
N LEU A 688 8.43 -21.70 27.90
CA LEU A 688 7.36 -21.64 28.88
C LEU A 688 6.48 -22.89 28.72
N ASP A 689 5.94 -23.33 29.84
CA ASP A 689 5.07 -24.48 29.90
C ASP A 689 3.64 -24.01 30.21
N PHE A 690 2.65 -24.59 29.55
CA PHE A 690 1.24 -24.30 29.74
C PHE A 690 0.48 -25.60 29.91
N VAL A 691 -0.52 -25.60 30.77
CA VAL A 691 -1.29 -26.81 31.09
C VAL A 691 -2.79 -26.53 31.11
N VAL A 692 -3.57 -27.54 30.74
CA VAL A 692 -5.02 -27.55 30.88
C VAL A 692 -5.50 -28.91 31.33
N LYS A 693 -6.40 -28.93 32.31
CA LYS A 693 -7.12 -30.13 32.75
C LYS A 693 -8.34 -30.35 31.87
N LEU A 694 -8.51 -31.56 31.37
CA LEU A 694 -9.56 -31.93 30.43
C LEU A 694 -10.27 -33.20 30.91
N ARG A 695 -11.54 -33.34 30.50
CA ARG A 695 -12.34 -34.54 30.70
C ARG A 695 -12.94 -35.00 29.38
N ALA A 696 -12.87 -36.30 29.08
CA ALA A 696 -13.62 -36.89 27.98
C ALA A 696 -15.07 -37.15 28.43
N VAL A 697 -16.06 -36.51 27.81
CA VAL A 697 -17.44 -36.50 28.30
C VAL A 697 -18.39 -37.25 27.37
N THR A 698 -18.46 -36.84 26.10
CA THR A 698 -19.46 -37.39 25.17
C THR A 698 -18.85 -38.50 24.32
N PRO A 699 -19.41 -39.73 24.33
CA PRO A 699 -18.93 -40.82 23.48
C PRO A 699 -19.13 -40.51 22.00
N GLY A 700 -18.12 -40.77 21.18
CA GLY A 700 -18.17 -40.45 19.75
C GLY A 700 -16.81 -40.45 19.09
N ARG A 701 -16.80 -40.19 17.78
CA ARG A 701 -15.58 -39.95 16.99
C ARG A 701 -15.51 -38.47 16.66
N TYR A 702 -14.38 -37.85 16.96
CA TYR A 702 -14.15 -36.43 16.78
C TYR A 702 -12.79 -36.21 16.13
N THR A 703 -12.58 -35.00 15.62
CA THR A 703 -11.27 -34.57 15.15
C THR A 703 -10.71 -33.59 16.17
N LEU A 704 -9.50 -33.85 16.66
CA LEU A 704 -8.69 -32.89 17.41
C LEU A 704 -8.08 -31.92 16.40
N PRO A 705 -8.41 -30.62 16.45
CA PRO A 705 -7.75 -29.60 15.63
C PRO A 705 -6.28 -29.41 16.04
N PRO A 706 -5.44 -28.86 15.14
CA PRO A 706 -4.05 -28.61 15.47
C PRO A 706 -3.89 -27.63 16.63
N ALA A 707 -2.87 -27.86 17.46
CA ALA A 707 -2.40 -26.86 18.41
C ALA A 707 -1.57 -25.82 17.66
N GLN A 708 -1.76 -24.53 17.94
CA GLN A 708 -1.05 -23.47 17.24
C GLN A 708 -0.53 -22.41 18.19
N VAL A 709 0.66 -21.89 17.92
CA VAL A 709 1.24 -20.73 18.59
C VAL A 709 1.76 -19.76 17.55
N GLN A 710 1.53 -18.46 17.73
CA GLN A 710 1.97 -17.42 16.81
C GLN A 710 2.21 -16.08 17.52
N ALA A 711 3.10 -15.25 16.98
CA ALA A 711 3.15 -13.83 17.34
C ALA A 711 2.00 -13.08 16.64
N MET A 712 1.22 -12.32 17.39
CA MET A 712 -0.02 -11.69 16.87
C MET A 712 0.23 -10.62 15.80
N TYR A 713 1.41 -10.00 15.81
CA TYR A 713 1.77 -8.86 14.94
C TYR A 713 2.93 -9.17 13.97
N ASP A 714 3.40 -10.43 13.90
CA ASP A 714 4.48 -10.86 13.01
C ASP A 714 4.29 -12.33 12.58
N GLN A 715 3.77 -12.55 11.38
CA GLN A 715 3.48 -13.89 10.85
C GLN A 715 4.73 -14.77 10.67
N SER A 716 5.93 -14.22 10.75
CA SER A 716 7.16 -15.01 10.62
C SER A 716 7.45 -15.88 11.86
N TYR A 717 6.71 -15.69 12.94
CA TYR A 717 6.81 -16.43 14.20
C TYR A 717 5.58 -17.27 14.43
N TYR A 718 5.68 -18.57 14.15
CA TYR A 718 4.60 -19.52 14.42
C TYR A 718 5.13 -20.94 14.66
N ALA A 719 4.36 -21.75 15.35
CA ALA A 719 4.50 -23.20 15.34
C ALA A 719 3.14 -23.87 15.46
N ARG A 720 2.98 -24.99 14.77
CA ARG A 720 1.75 -25.77 14.73
C ARG A 720 2.08 -27.24 14.90
N ARG A 721 1.27 -27.93 15.70
CA ARG A 721 1.27 -29.39 15.83
C ARG A 721 -0.04 -29.93 15.29
N ALA A 722 0.05 -30.82 14.31
CA ALA A 722 -1.05 -31.51 13.70
C ALA A 722 -1.87 -32.22 14.78
N GLY A 723 -3.19 -32.09 14.66
CA GLY A 723 -4.12 -32.88 15.44
C GLY A 723 -4.37 -34.24 14.78
N GLY A 724 -5.56 -34.78 14.97
CA GLY A 724 -5.93 -36.07 14.39
C GLY A 724 -7.27 -36.59 14.88
N ASP A 725 -7.64 -37.77 14.41
CA ASP A 725 -8.89 -38.39 14.83
C ASP A 725 -8.77 -38.96 16.25
N ILE A 726 -9.79 -38.71 17.06
CA ILE A 726 -9.91 -39.19 18.43
C ILE A 726 -11.26 -39.88 18.65
N THR A 727 -11.28 -40.87 19.53
CA THR A 727 -12.49 -41.60 19.92
C THR A 727 -12.69 -41.51 21.43
N VAL A 728 -13.89 -41.16 21.86
CA VAL A 728 -14.35 -41.31 23.24
C VAL A 728 -15.22 -42.56 23.30
N ALA A 729 -14.71 -43.62 23.92
CA ALA A 729 -15.41 -44.88 24.09
C ALA A 729 -16.41 -44.78 25.25
N LYS A 730 -17.62 -45.34 25.05
CA LYS A 730 -18.61 -45.46 26.11
C LYS A 730 -18.05 -46.29 27.27
N LYS A 731 -18.33 -45.86 28.49
CA LYS A 731 -17.87 -46.49 29.72
C LYS A 731 -18.37 -47.92 29.86
#